data_AF-A0A3A6K1W9-F1
#
_entry.id   AF-A0A3A6K1W9-F1
#
_cell.length_a   1.000
_cell.length_b   1.000
_cell.length_c   1.000
_cell.angle_alpha   90.00
_cell.angle_beta   90.00
_cell.angle_gamma   90.00
#
_symmetry.space_group_name_H-M   'P 1'
#
loop_
_entity.id
_entity.type
_entity.pdbx_description
1 polymer ?
#
loop_
_entity_poly.entity_id
_entity_poly.type
_entity_poly.pdbx_seq_one_letter_code
_entity_poly.pdbx_strand_id
1 'polypeptide(L)'
;MKLCIVKPDGTVAEILLRDRQPSFEAFNNEQLFFENYQYKFILREIEEYENVEIFVGDYSVPIHYKASTDWYETDQDLVFGGCFDLAYISVWVSEKEGKEERFYTDFLRIATTKQTTRQVEQMLDEIEKNIPNFLEVCFSRNKKNSGLKNDSTRSIWNTLKLVDEIIKTYEENYDSFFNHKKSFVEPVASVEDVRSMRVVNQESLRWIACNPDNLVKTDKKTGINFNGYNYMPSKIKTYISKYSYNVYENRVILGFLKNVIDYLENQIIGFAKEIVEVENIPESIVAQLPNTHALTGKCVYVYYKGVVDRFSEKKDILEEIYYRYEKILKCIPEDIYGLPKLTNTFKQIYHYRICYECMAKWFEAGDYTFDHLNYLFKLKTLSRIFEYYCLIKIQNAIALCGFILQDSDRIIYDVEDDSENINNQYIFEGNGYEITLLYEPSIWIDRSNACTNLYSTGYNFIKSKWNDRWTPDFVLKISGNYKDYYYILDAKYSNFYNVKRRYIPALVLKYGTQIASKDKFFSDVIGIGAIYPSKEDKIYYFKKNAINSLKHSLPQYFSLTIVDGDVGTQILKEQIEKLFKVVDILEEECENIDSSKKEMSLNNFEIEHEKIENEPKTEVEKKEKNDSLNINVSGKNCFYYAKNICLCQKKPCTVINAPCKHYIPKKSRELLKEDSCRNLIQYVKRNKPNGRVECSISGLPGCIGAEQCKFYLKKNVHK
;
A
#
# COMPACT_ATOMS: atom_id res chain seq x y z
N MET A 1 -25.53 -9.98 -19.49
CA MET A 1 -25.86 -8.57 -19.21
C MET A 1 -25.12 -7.66 -20.20
N LYS A 2 -25.69 -6.52 -20.59
CA LYS A 2 -25.06 -5.55 -21.49
C LYS A 2 -24.88 -4.20 -20.82
N LEU A 3 -23.71 -3.60 -21.02
CA LEU A 3 -23.38 -2.25 -20.60
C LEU A 3 -23.35 -1.33 -21.82
N CYS A 4 -24.17 -0.29 -21.81
CA CYS A 4 -24.12 0.77 -22.81
C CYS A 4 -23.35 1.96 -22.24
N ILE A 5 -22.28 2.39 -22.92
CA ILE A 5 -21.50 3.58 -22.58
C ILE A 5 -21.85 4.68 -23.58
N VAL A 6 -22.52 5.73 -23.09
CA VAL A 6 -22.83 6.93 -23.88
C VAL A 6 -21.61 7.84 -23.88
N LYS A 7 -21.08 8.14 -25.07
CA LYS A 7 -19.93 9.01 -25.31
C LYS A 7 -20.35 10.49 -25.34
N PRO A 8 -19.40 11.45 -25.21
CA PRO A 8 -19.71 12.88 -25.25
C PRO A 8 -20.38 13.36 -26.54
N ASP A 9 -20.11 12.69 -27.66
CA ASP A 9 -20.71 12.98 -28.97
C ASP A 9 -22.13 12.40 -29.13
N GLY A 10 -22.65 11.72 -28.10
CA GLY A 10 -23.96 11.08 -28.09
C GLY A 10 -23.97 9.67 -28.70
N THR A 11 -22.85 9.18 -29.21
CA THR A 11 -22.75 7.80 -29.69
C THR A 11 -22.79 6.81 -28.51
N VAL A 12 -23.32 5.61 -28.77
CA VAL A 12 -23.46 4.57 -27.73
C VAL A 12 -22.57 3.39 -28.09
N ALA A 13 -21.67 3.05 -27.19
CA ALA A 13 -20.86 1.85 -27.22
C ALA A 13 -21.56 0.74 -26.42
N GLU A 14 -21.91 -0.37 -27.05
CA GLU A 14 -22.44 -1.54 -26.34
C GLU A 14 -21.31 -2.52 -26.04
N ILE A 15 -21.18 -2.92 -24.77
CA ILE A 15 -20.14 -3.81 -24.27
C ILE A 15 -20.80 -4.97 -23.53
N LEU A 16 -20.38 -6.19 -23.87
CA LEU A 16 -20.85 -7.40 -23.20
C LEU A 16 -20.17 -7.56 -21.84
N LEU A 17 -20.96 -7.85 -20.82
CA LEU A 17 -20.47 -8.20 -19.49
C LEU A 17 -20.41 -9.74 -19.35
N ARG A 18 -19.28 -10.26 -18.90
CA ARG A 18 -18.99 -11.69 -18.71
C ARG A 18 -18.88 -12.04 -17.22
N ASP A 19 -19.13 -13.29 -16.89
CA ASP A 19 -19.03 -13.89 -15.54
C ASP A 19 -17.59 -14.29 -15.13
N ARG A 20 -16.59 -13.80 -15.87
CA ARG A 20 -15.17 -14.05 -15.62
C ARG A 20 -14.39 -12.74 -15.58
N GLN A 21 -13.32 -12.70 -14.80
CA GLN A 21 -12.42 -11.55 -14.78
C GLN A 21 -11.77 -11.35 -16.17
N PRO A 22 -11.46 -10.09 -16.55
CA PRO A 22 -10.80 -9.78 -17.81
C PRO A 22 -9.40 -10.40 -17.88
N SER A 23 -8.96 -10.79 -19.08
CA SER A 23 -7.62 -11.33 -19.34
C SER A 23 -6.85 -10.48 -20.35
N PHE A 24 -5.51 -10.52 -20.29
CA PHE A 24 -4.66 -9.82 -21.26
C PHE A 24 -4.71 -10.45 -22.66
N GLU A 25 -5.20 -11.68 -22.78
CA GLU A 25 -5.48 -12.31 -24.07
C GLU A 25 -6.64 -11.62 -24.83
N ALA A 26 -7.46 -10.82 -24.13
CA ALA A 26 -8.64 -10.17 -24.69
C ALA A 26 -8.71 -8.69 -24.27
N PHE A 27 -8.20 -7.80 -25.13
CA PHE A 27 -8.46 -6.36 -25.04
C PHE A 27 -9.61 -5.95 -25.94
N ASN A 28 -10.41 -4.98 -25.50
CA ASN A 28 -11.26 -4.25 -26.42
C ASN A 28 -10.37 -3.36 -27.30
N ASN A 29 -10.08 -3.85 -28.50
CA ASN A 29 -9.28 -3.18 -29.53
C ASN A 29 -10.13 -2.37 -30.51
N GLU A 30 -11.42 -2.22 -30.25
CA GLU A 30 -12.36 -1.52 -31.14
C GLU A 30 -12.60 -0.08 -30.70
N GLN A 31 -12.63 0.16 -29.38
CA GLN A 31 -13.09 1.43 -28.82
C GLN A 31 -12.05 2.07 -27.89
N LEU A 32 -11.81 3.36 -28.11
CA LEU A 32 -10.98 4.20 -27.24
C LEU A 32 -11.85 5.09 -26.35
N PHE A 33 -11.51 5.14 -25.06
CA PHE A 33 -12.11 6.05 -24.08
C PHE A 33 -11.05 7.01 -23.53
N PHE A 34 -11.48 8.09 -22.87
CA PHE A 34 -10.62 9.19 -22.43
C PHE A 34 -10.85 9.51 -20.96
N GLU A 35 -9.79 9.72 -20.18
CA GLU A 35 -9.93 10.02 -18.74
C GLU A 35 -10.70 11.32 -18.45
N ASN A 36 -10.65 12.29 -19.37
CA ASN A 36 -11.07 13.67 -19.14
C ASN A 36 -12.40 13.99 -19.83
N TYR A 37 -13.09 12.97 -20.34
CA TYR A 37 -14.38 13.10 -21.01
C TYR A 37 -15.50 12.59 -20.10
N GLN A 38 -16.69 13.18 -20.25
CA GLN A 38 -17.86 12.78 -19.50
C GLN A 38 -18.60 11.66 -20.22
N TYR A 39 -18.83 10.56 -19.52
CA TYR A 39 -19.58 9.42 -20.02
C TYR A 39 -20.78 9.15 -19.13
N LYS A 40 -21.74 8.43 -19.68
CA LYS A 40 -22.88 7.90 -18.94
C LYS A 40 -22.98 6.40 -19.18
N PHE A 41 -23.10 5.64 -18.10
CA PHE A 41 -23.32 4.21 -18.16
C PHE A 41 -24.81 3.91 -18.06
N ILE A 42 -25.28 2.96 -18.87
CA ILE A 42 -26.64 2.45 -18.85
C ILE A 42 -26.57 0.93 -18.83
N LEU A 43 -27.12 0.31 -17.79
CA LEU A 43 -27.23 -1.13 -17.68
C LEU A 43 -28.62 -1.57 -18.09
N ARG A 44 -28.69 -2.38 -19.15
CA ARG A 44 -29.94 -2.93 -19.71
C ARG A 44 -30.04 -4.43 -19.43
N GLU A 45 -31.26 -4.96 -19.52
CA GLU A 45 -31.55 -6.40 -19.38
C GLU A 45 -31.16 -6.92 -17.98
N ILE A 46 -31.64 -6.25 -16.93
CA ILE A 46 -31.40 -6.63 -15.53
C ILE A 46 -32.65 -7.36 -15.01
N GLU A 47 -32.49 -8.56 -14.44
CA GLU A 47 -33.55 -9.22 -13.66
C GLU A 47 -33.85 -8.40 -12.38
N GLU A 48 -34.92 -8.69 -11.62
CA GLU A 48 -35.21 -7.95 -10.38
C GLU A 48 -34.15 -8.23 -9.28
N TYR A 49 -32.97 -7.59 -9.38
CA TYR A 49 -31.95 -7.59 -8.33
C TYR A 49 -32.30 -6.57 -7.23
N GLU A 50 -32.01 -6.91 -5.98
CA GLU A 50 -32.26 -6.03 -4.83
C GLU A 50 -31.27 -4.88 -4.78
N ASN A 51 -29.98 -5.18 -4.99
CA ASN A 51 -28.93 -4.17 -5.07
C ASN A 51 -28.08 -4.39 -6.31
N VAL A 52 -27.73 -3.28 -6.96
CA VAL A 52 -26.81 -3.22 -8.09
C VAL A 52 -25.75 -2.17 -7.75
N GLU A 53 -24.48 -2.54 -7.87
CA GLU A 53 -23.36 -1.62 -7.74
C GLU A 53 -22.45 -1.74 -8.96
N ILE A 54 -21.98 -0.61 -9.48
CA ILE A 54 -21.06 -0.57 -10.61
C ILE A 54 -19.73 0.03 -10.16
N PHE A 55 -18.64 -0.57 -10.63
CA PHE A 55 -17.28 -0.16 -10.31
C PHE A 55 -16.48 0.04 -11.59
N VAL A 56 -15.62 1.06 -11.60
CA VAL A 56 -14.58 1.24 -12.60
C VAL A 56 -13.26 0.97 -11.90
N GLY A 57 -12.59 -0.13 -12.24
CA GLY A 57 -11.52 -0.66 -11.38
C GLY A 57 -12.03 -0.89 -9.96
N ASP A 58 -11.48 -0.13 -8.99
CA ASP A 58 -11.75 -0.32 -7.56
C ASP A 58 -12.71 0.73 -6.96
N TYR A 59 -13.16 1.73 -7.73
CA TYR A 59 -14.07 2.76 -7.21
C TYR A 59 -15.50 2.60 -7.72
N SER A 60 -16.46 2.76 -6.79
CA SER A 60 -17.88 2.71 -7.09
C SER A 60 -18.34 3.95 -7.84
N VAL A 61 -19.10 3.79 -8.91
CA VAL A 61 -19.76 4.89 -9.60
C VAL A 61 -21.23 4.94 -9.15
N PRO A 62 -21.75 6.10 -8.72
CA PRO A 62 -23.15 6.21 -8.31
C PRO A 62 -24.09 5.91 -9.48
N ILE A 63 -25.09 5.06 -9.22
CA ILE A 63 -26.17 4.75 -10.17
C ILE A 63 -27.53 5.08 -9.57
N HIS A 64 -28.49 5.37 -10.42
CA HIS A 64 -29.88 5.51 -10.05
C HIS A 64 -30.78 4.69 -10.97
N TYR A 65 -31.80 4.08 -10.37
CA TYR A 65 -32.81 3.34 -11.11
C TYR A 65 -33.83 4.29 -11.74
N LYS A 66 -34.11 4.08 -13.02
CA LYS A 66 -35.03 4.91 -13.79
C LYS A 66 -36.29 4.12 -14.14
N ALA A 67 -37.30 4.26 -13.28
CA ALA A 67 -38.58 3.55 -13.39
C ALA A 67 -39.30 3.74 -14.74
N SER A 68 -39.08 4.86 -15.45
CA SER A 68 -39.74 5.12 -16.74
C SER A 68 -39.24 4.23 -17.89
N THR A 69 -37.99 3.79 -17.81
CA THR A 69 -37.30 3.05 -18.88
C THR A 69 -36.78 1.69 -18.43
N ASP A 70 -37.05 1.33 -17.17
CA ASP A 70 -36.68 0.07 -16.52
C ASP A 70 -35.19 -0.27 -16.68
N TRP A 71 -34.32 0.68 -16.32
CA TRP A 71 -32.87 0.48 -16.36
C TRP A 71 -32.16 1.23 -15.23
N TYR A 72 -30.89 0.88 -15.01
CA TYR A 72 -29.99 1.66 -14.15
C TYR A 72 -29.12 2.56 -15.01
N GLU A 73 -28.96 3.82 -14.62
CA GLU A 73 -28.09 4.76 -15.31
C GLU A 73 -27.25 5.58 -14.33
N THR A 74 -26.07 6.04 -14.78
CA THR A 74 -25.27 7.03 -14.05
C THR A 74 -25.63 8.44 -14.50
N ASP A 75 -25.23 9.44 -13.72
CA ASP A 75 -25.10 10.80 -14.24
C ASP A 75 -24.01 10.86 -15.32
N GLN A 76 -24.06 11.90 -16.16
CA GLN A 76 -22.99 12.19 -17.11
C GLN A 76 -21.83 12.86 -16.38
N ASP A 77 -20.76 12.10 -16.13
CA ASP A 77 -19.63 12.54 -15.33
C ASP A 77 -18.29 11.92 -15.82
N LEU A 78 -17.18 12.35 -15.23
CA LEU A 78 -15.84 11.82 -15.47
C LEU A 78 -15.66 10.43 -14.84
N VAL A 79 -16.41 9.44 -15.34
CA VAL A 79 -16.42 8.08 -14.80
C VAL A 79 -15.09 7.34 -14.98
N PHE A 80 -14.29 7.70 -15.98
CA PHE A 80 -12.90 7.23 -16.15
C PHE A 80 -11.87 8.23 -15.59
N GLY A 81 -12.33 9.22 -14.81
CA GLY A 81 -11.49 10.24 -14.22
C GLY A 81 -10.43 9.59 -13.33
N GLY A 82 -9.16 9.76 -13.70
CA GLY A 82 -8.04 9.15 -13.00
C GLY A 82 -7.73 7.71 -13.41
N CYS A 83 -8.41 7.13 -14.40
CA CYS A 83 -7.94 5.89 -15.03
C CYS A 83 -6.88 6.20 -16.08
N PHE A 84 -5.91 5.32 -16.25
CA PHE A 84 -4.93 5.42 -17.33
C PHE A 84 -4.63 4.03 -17.90
N ASP A 85 -4.16 3.99 -19.14
CA ASP A 85 -3.78 2.77 -19.87
C ASP A 85 -4.96 1.81 -20.15
N LEU A 86 -5.35 0.99 -19.17
CA LEU A 86 -6.44 0.03 -19.28
C LEU A 86 -7.34 0.08 -18.04
N ALA A 87 -8.65 0.04 -18.23
CA ALA A 87 -9.61 -0.10 -17.14
C ALA A 87 -10.63 -1.19 -17.47
N TYR A 88 -11.26 -1.77 -16.46
CA TYR A 88 -12.43 -2.61 -16.65
C TYR A 88 -13.57 -2.08 -15.80
N ILE A 89 -14.79 -2.43 -16.20
CA ILE A 89 -15.99 -2.12 -15.45
C ILE A 89 -16.51 -3.43 -14.87
N SER A 90 -16.85 -3.42 -13.58
CA SER A 90 -17.52 -4.55 -12.95
C SER A 90 -18.87 -4.15 -12.40
N VAL A 91 -19.82 -5.08 -12.45
CA VAL A 91 -21.17 -4.93 -11.94
C VAL A 91 -21.38 -6.03 -10.92
N TRP A 92 -21.64 -5.64 -9.68
CA TRP A 92 -22.06 -6.53 -8.61
C TRP A 92 -23.58 -6.46 -8.48
N VAL A 93 -24.20 -7.63 -8.42
CA VAL A 93 -25.64 -7.75 -8.24
C VAL A 93 -25.94 -8.74 -7.12
N SER A 94 -27.01 -8.47 -6.37
CA SER A 94 -27.54 -9.36 -5.33
C SER A 94 -29.00 -9.71 -5.60
N GLU A 95 -29.30 -11.01 -5.52
CA GLU A 95 -30.67 -11.54 -5.62
C GLU A 95 -31.34 -11.65 -4.24
N LYS A 96 -32.68 -11.70 -4.23
CA LYS A 96 -33.52 -11.85 -3.02
C LYS A 96 -33.18 -13.09 -2.18
N GLU A 97 -32.56 -14.11 -2.77
CA GLU A 97 -32.13 -15.34 -2.08
C GLU A 97 -30.71 -15.26 -1.49
N GLY A 98 -30.06 -14.09 -1.54
CA GLY A 98 -28.70 -13.88 -1.03
C GLY A 98 -27.60 -14.38 -1.96
N LYS A 99 -27.93 -14.73 -3.21
CA LYS A 99 -26.96 -15.06 -4.25
C LYS A 99 -26.34 -13.77 -4.78
N GLU A 100 -25.01 -13.69 -4.74
CA GLU A 100 -24.24 -12.58 -5.27
C GLU A 100 -23.52 -12.98 -6.55
N GLU A 101 -23.64 -12.15 -7.59
CA GLU A 101 -22.94 -12.37 -8.86
C GLU A 101 -22.12 -11.13 -9.24
N ARG A 102 -20.99 -11.35 -9.92
CA ARG A 102 -20.15 -10.30 -10.46
C ARG A 102 -19.92 -10.50 -11.95
N PHE A 103 -20.17 -9.45 -12.71
CA PHE A 103 -19.92 -9.40 -14.13
C PHE A 103 -18.86 -8.36 -14.48
N TYR A 104 -18.07 -8.61 -15.52
CA TYR A 104 -16.93 -7.80 -15.90
C TYR A 104 -16.94 -7.50 -17.41
N THR A 105 -16.47 -6.32 -17.79
CA THR A 105 -16.06 -6.07 -19.18
C THR A 105 -14.69 -6.66 -19.44
N ASP A 106 -14.37 -6.93 -20.71
CA ASP A 106 -12.97 -7.05 -21.15
C ASP A 106 -12.23 -5.71 -20.89
N PHE A 107 -10.90 -5.69 -20.95
CA PHE A 107 -10.14 -4.47 -20.70
C PHE A 107 -10.42 -3.39 -21.76
N LEU A 108 -10.75 -2.19 -21.30
CA LEU A 108 -11.01 -0.99 -22.10
C LEU A 108 -9.76 -0.11 -22.15
N ARG A 109 -9.40 0.36 -23.34
CA ARG A 109 -8.28 1.30 -23.52
C ARG A 109 -8.67 2.71 -23.12
N ILE A 110 -7.89 3.31 -22.21
CA ILE A 110 -8.09 4.67 -21.71
C ILE A 110 -6.91 5.55 -22.15
N ALA A 111 -7.18 6.52 -23.02
CA ALA A 111 -6.25 7.57 -23.39
C ALA A 111 -6.21 8.67 -22.33
N THR A 112 -4.99 9.11 -22.01
CA THR A 112 -4.76 10.21 -21.08
C THR A 112 -4.25 11.44 -21.80
N THR A 113 -4.38 12.62 -21.19
CA THR A 113 -3.73 13.81 -21.76
C THR A 113 -2.21 13.61 -21.77
N LYS A 114 -1.49 14.21 -22.72
CA LYS A 114 -0.01 14.15 -22.75
C LYS A 114 0.64 14.64 -21.46
N GLN A 115 -0.02 15.55 -20.74
CA GLN A 115 0.44 15.99 -19.42
C GLN A 115 0.31 14.88 -18.40
N THR A 116 -0.87 14.26 -18.28
CA THR A 116 -1.12 13.13 -17.38
C THR A 116 -0.17 11.97 -17.68
N THR A 117 0.04 11.64 -18.96
CA THR A 117 0.99 10.60 -19.40
C THR A 117 2.38 10.85 -18.82
N ARG A 118 2.93 12.06 -18.97
CA ARG A 118 4.25 12.40 -18.41
C ARG A 118 4.30 12.30 -16.88
N GLN A 119 3.21 12.66 -16.19
CA GLN A 119 3.15 12.56 -14.73
C GLN A 119 3.12 11.10 -14.27
N VAL A 120 2.34 10.25 -14.94
CA VAL A 120 2.29 8.82 -14.64
C VAL A 120 3.65 8.19 -14.84
N GLU A 121 4.31 8.48 -15.95
CA GLU A 121 5.67 7.99 -16.25
C GLU A 121 6.66 8.35 -15.15
N GLN A 122 6.68 9.62 -14.74
CA GLN A 122 7.58 10.09 -13.69
C GLN A 122 7.30 9.44 -12.34
N MET A 123 6.02 9.29 -11.95
CA MET A 123 5.66 8.62 -10.71
C MET A 123 6.08 7.15 -10.74
N LEU A 124 5.87 6.45 -11.86
CA LEU A 124 6.28 5.04 -12.02
C LEU A 124 7.80 4.88 -11.96
N ASP A 125 8.54 5.74 -12.67
CA ASP A 125 10.01 5.72 -12.66
C ASP A 125 10.57 5.96 -11.25
N GLU A 126 9.99 6.90 -10.50
CA GLU A 126 10.40 7.18 -9.11
C GLU A 126 10.09 5.99 -8.19
N ILE A 127 8.90 5.42 -8.37
CA ILE A 127 8.46 4.27 -7.58
C ILE A 127 9.37 3.07 -7.82
N GLU A 128 9.70 2.76 -9.07
CA GLU A 128 10.59 1.67 -9.44
C GLU A 128 12.02 1.84 -8.89
N LYS A 129 12.54 3.07 -8.87
CA LYS A 129 13.87 3.37 -8.32
C LYS A 129 13.97 3.19 -6.80
N ASN A 130 12.97 3.68 -6.05
CA ASN A 130 13.04 3.75 -4.59
C ASN A 130 12.44 2.52 -3.90
N ILE A 131 11.48 1.87 -4.55
CA ILE A 131 10.98 0.56 -4.15
C ILE A 131 11.33 -0.38 -5.30
N PRO A 132 12.59 -0.88 -5.36
CA PRO A 132 12.91 -1.99 -6.24
C PRO A 132 11.88 -3.07 -5.96
N ASN A 133 11.20 -3.52 -7.00
CA ASN A 133 10.12 -4.50 -6.88
C ASN A 133 8.83 -3.97 -6.25
N PHE A 134 8.50 -2.69 -6.41
CA PHE A 134 7.17 -2.14 -6.07
C PHE A 134 6.00 -3.02 -6.55
N LEU A 135 6.15 -3.58 -7.76
CA LEU A 135 5.17 -4.47 -8.37
C LEU A 135 5.18 -5.89 -7.73
N GLU A 136 6.28 -6.34 -7.10
CA GLU A 136 6.35 -7.55 -6.25
C GLU A 136 5.49 -7.41 -5.00
N VAL A 137 5.56 -6.22 -4.41
CA VAL A 137 4.95 -5.83 -3.15
C VAL A 137 3.42 -5.64 -3.34
N CYS A 138 3.00 -5.00 -4.44
CA CYS A 138 1.58 -4.82 -4.75
C CYS A 138 0.86 -6.12 -5.19
N PHE A 139 1.58 -7.11 -5.75
CA PHE A 139 0.96 -8.22 -6.52
C PHE A 139 1.18 -9.63 -5.96
N SER A 140 1.82 -9.78 -4.80
CA SER A 140 1.96 -11.12 -4.20
C SER A 140 0.62 -11.60 -3.60
N ARG A 141 0.12 -12.73 -4.13
CA ARG A 141 -1.14 -13.37 -3.71
C ARG A 141 -1.17 -13.65 -2.20
N ASN A 142 -2.21 -13.19 -1.51
CA ASN A 142 -2.68 -13.81 -0.28
C ASN A 142 -3.45 -15.11 -0.62
N LYS A 143 -3.02 -16.21 -0.01
CA LYS A 143 -3.49 -17.61 -0.19
C LYS A 143 -4.99 -17.88 0.10
N LYS A 144 -5.87 -16.88 0.25
CA LYS A 144 -7.22 -17.10 0.79
C LYS A 144 -8.39 -17.20 -0.19
N ASN A 145 -8.20 -16.95 -1.49
CA ASN A 145 -9.25 -17.21 -2.48
C ASN A 145 -9.11 -18.56 -3.21
N SER A 146 -8.10 -19.36 -2.90
CA SER A 146 -8.10 -20.78 -3.27
C SER A 146 -8.78 -21.58 -2.16
N GLY A 147 -10.11 -21.50 -2.08
CA GLY A 147 -10.85 -22.58 -1.46
C GLY A 147 -10.47 -23.86 -2.19
N LEU A 148 -9.72 -24.73 -1.50
CA LEU A 148 -9.46 -26.14 -1.85
C LEU A 148 -9.56 -26.47 -3.35
N LYS A 149 -8.63 -25.93 -4.14
CA LYS A 149 -8.19 -26.59 -5.36
C LYS A 149 -6.69 -26.78 -5.26
N ASN A 150 -6.24 -28.01 -5.42
CA ASN A 150 -4.85 -28.39 -5.65
C ASN A 150 -4.41 -27.87 -7.04
N ASP A 151 -4.51 -26.56 -7.29
CA ASP A 151 -4.05 -25.97 -8.54
C ASP A 151 -2.57 -25.59 -8.40
N SER A 152 -1.76 -26.40 -9.06
CA SER A 152 -0.32 -26.37 -9.27
C SER A 152 0.16 -25.11 -10.00
N THR A 153 -0.17 -23.92 -9.50
CA THR A 153 0.16 -22.64 -10.15
C THR A 153 1.11 -21.80 -9.28
N ARG A 154 2.34 -21.56 -9.78
CA ARG A 154 3.34 -20.69 -9.14
C ARG A 154 3.26 -19.25 -9.67
N SER A 155 3.57 -18.26 -8.83
CA SER A 155 3.75 -16.86 -9.28
C SER A 155 5.17 -16.64 -9.85
N ILE A 156 5.38 -15.60 -10.68
CA ILE A 156 6.72 -15.15 -11.12
C ILE A 156 7.68 -15.04 -9.94
N TRP A 157 7.19 -14.52 -8.81
CA TRP A 157 8.00 -14.26 -7.62
C TRP A 157 8.40 -15.54 -6.89
N ASN A 158 7.48 -16.50 -6.76
CA ASN A 158 7.84 -17.82 -6.24
C ASN A 158 8.89 -18.48 -7.14
N THR A 159 8.79 -18.30 -8.46
CA THR A 159 9.82 -18.74 -9.41
C THR A 159 11.16 -18.06 -9.13
N LEU A 160 11.22 -16.73 -9.02
CA LEU A 160 12.46 -15.99 -8.71
C LEU A 160 13.10 -16.46 -7.40
N LYS A 161 12.29 -16.60 -6.34
CA LYS A 161 12.77 -17.06 -5.04
C LYS A 161 13.33 -18.49 -5.10
N LEU A 162 12.65 -19.39 -5.82
CA LEU A 162 13.16 -20.74 -6.05
C LEU A 162 14.47 -20.70 -6.84
N VAL A 163 14.58 -19.83 -7.85
CA VAL A 163 15.82 -19.62 -8.60
C VAL A 163 16.94 -19.09 -7.70
N ASP A 164 16.67 -18.15 -6.81
CA ASP A 164 17.65 -17.67 -5.83
C ASP A 164 18.10 -18.78 -4.88
N GLU A 165 17.17 -19.62 -4.40
CA GLU A 165 17.50 -20.81 -3.61
C GLU A 165 18.37 -21.79 -4.40
N ILE A 166 18.11 -21.98 -5.70
CA ILE A 166 18.90 -22.82 -6.61
C ILE A 166 20.31 -22.24 -6.77
N ILE A 167 20.43 -20.96 -7.13
CA ILE A 167 21.71 -20.25 -7.30
C ILE A 167 22.56 -20.42 -6.05
N LYS A 168 22.02 -20.05 -4.89
CA LYS A 168 22.70 -20.17 -3.60
C LYS A 168 23.14 -21.60 -3.31
N THR A 169 22.26 -22.57 -3.54
CA THR A 169 22.57 -23.99 -3.33
C THR A 169 23.76 -24.44 -4.18
N TYR A 170 23.80 -24.06 -5.45
CA TYR A 170 24.87 -24.45 -6.37
C TYR A 170 26.19 -23.73 -6.07
N GLU A 171 26.15 -22.47 -5.65
CA GLU A 171 27.34 -21.71 -5.25
C GLU A 171 27.97 -22.28 -3.98
N GLU A 172 27.18 -22.48 -2.92
CA GLU A 172 27.66 -23.00 -1.63
C GLU A 172 28.24 -24.42 -1.76
N ASN A 173 27.73 -25.23 -2.69
CA ASN A 173 28.17 -26.61 -2.88
C ASN A 173 29.23 -26.80 -3.97
N TYR A 174 29.68 -25.73 -4.65
CA TYR A 174 30.64 -25.83 -5.76
C TYR A 174 31.93 -26.56 -5.37
N ASP A 175 32.54 -26.18 -4.25
CA ASP A 175 33.79 -26.81 -3.78
C ASP A 175 33.61 -28.28 -3.40
N SER A 176 32.43 -28.63 -2.89
CA SER A 176 32.08 -30.02 -2.59
C SER A 176 32.03 -30.86 -3.86
N PHE A 177 31.42 -30.36 -4.94
CA PHE A 177 31.42 -31.03 -6.24
C PHE A 177 32.82 -31.07 -6.88
N PHE A 178 33.60 -30.01 -6.75
CA PHE A 178 34.96 -29.98 -7.28
C PHE A 178 35.82 -31.12 -6.70
N ASN A 179 35.75 -31.29 -5.37
CA ASN A 179 36.54 -32.26 -4.62
C ASN A 179 35.95 -33.68 -4.60
N HIS A 180 34.62 -33.80 -4.54
CA HIS A 180 33.92 -35.06 -4.23
C HIS A 180 32.84 -35.45 -5.26
N LYS A 181 32.96 -35.01 -6.52
CA LYS A 181 32.13 -35.50 -7.62
C LYS A 181 32.20 -37.02 -7.76
N LYS A 182 31.04 -37.62 -8.04
CA LYS A 182 30.90 -39.05 -8.28
C LYS A 182 31.60 -39.44 -9.59
N SER A 183 32.31 -40.56 -9.55
CA SER A 183 32.97 -41.17 -10.70
C SER A 183 32.70 -42.66 -10.73
N PHE A 184 32.77 -43.26 -11.91
CA PHE A 184 32.95 -44.70 -12.06
C PHE A 184 34.30 -44.97 -12.73
N VAL A 185 34.80 -46.19 -12.55
CA VAL A 185 36.08 -46.61 -13.12
C VAL A 185 35.80 -47.41 -14.39
N GLU A 186 36.34 -46.97 -15.52
CA GLU A 186 36.27 -47.68 -16.79
C GLU A 186 37.65 -48.18 -17.24
N PRO A 187 37.73 -49.40 -17.82
CA PRO A 187 38.96 -49.90 -18.40
C PRO A 187 39.17 -49.28 -19.79
N VAL A 188 40.25 -48.50 -19.96
CA VAL A 188 40.63 -47.89 -21.24
C VAL A 188 41.89 -48.56 -21.78
N ALA A 189 41.85 -48.98 -23.04
CA ALA A 189 43.03 -49.56 -23.69
C ALA A 189 44.11 -48.50 -23.89
N SER A 190 45.30 -48.72 -23.34
CA SER A 190 46.49 -47.87 -23.47
C SER A 190 47.73 -48.72 -23.71
N VAL A 191 48.76 -48.14 -24.34
CA VAL A 191 50.08 -48.77 -24.47
C VAL A 191 50.96 -48.23 -23.36
N GLU A 192 51.22 -49.07 -22.36
CA GLU A 192 51.94 -48.70 -21.14
C GLU A 192 53.22 -49.50 -20.99
N ASP A 193 54.09 -49.11 -20.07
CA ASP A 193 55.22 -49.96 -19.65
C ASP A 193 54.70 -51.33 -19.17
N VAL A 194 55.38 -52.41 -19.55
CA VAL A 194 55.02 -53.78 -19.17
C VAL A 194 54.89 -53.96 -17.65
N ARG A 195 55.54 -53.12 -16.83
CA ARG A 195 55.44 -53.13 -15.37
C ARG A 195 54.07 -52.66 -14.85
N SER A 196 53.37 -51.84 -15.61
CA SER A 196 52.03 -51.34 -15.28
C SER A 196 50.93 -52.36 -15.57
N MET A 197 51.29 -53.46 -16.24
CA MET A 197 50.39 -54.52 -16.66
C MET A 197 49.91 -55.35 -15.46
N ARG A 198 48.59 -55.44 -15.28
CA ARG A 198 47.98 -56.31 -14.25
C ARG A 198 47.46 -57.63 -14.80
N VAL A 199 46.98 -57.64 -16.04
CA VAL A 199 46.38 -58.82 -16.72
C VAL A 199 46.80 -58.83 -18.18
N VAL A 200 47.14 -60.02 -18.71
CA VAL A 200 47.41 -60.27 -20.14
C VAL A 200 46.16 -60.83 -20.78
N ASN A 201 45.64 -60.18 -21.83
CA ASN A 201 44.51 -60.67 -22.62
C ASN A 201 44.89 -60.89 -24.09
N GLN A 202 43.94 -61.36 -24.90
CA GLN A 202 44.18 -61.67 -26.31
C GLN A 202 44.63 -60.44 -27.12
N GLU A 203 44.12 -59.24 -26.81
CA GLU A 203 44.55 -58.01 -27.48
C GLU A 203 45.99 -57.64 -27.13
N SER A 204 46.39 -57.81 -25.86
CA SER A 204 47.76 -57.60 -25.42
C SER A 204 48.73 -58.52 -26.18
N LEU A 205 48.38 -59.80 -26.35
CA LEU A 205 49.19 -60.76 -27.09
C LEU A 205 49.25 -60.44 -28.60
N ARG A 206 48.11 -60.10 -29.22
CA ARG A 206 48.08 -59.65 -30.62
C ARG A 206 48.95 -58.42 -30.83
N TRP A 207 48.88 -57.45 -29.93
CA TRP A 207 49.68 -56.23 -30.03
C TRP A 207 51.18 -56.53 -29.92
N ILE A 208 51.61 -57.39 -28.98
CA ILE A 208 53.01 -57.82 -28.89
C ILE A 208 53.47 -58.48 -30.19
N ALA A 209 52.67 -59.41 -30.72
CA ALA A 209 53.00 -60.12 -31.96
C ALA A 209 53.13 -59.18 -33.17
N CYS A 210 52.31 -58.12 -33.23
CA CYS A 210 52.37 -57.11 -34.29
C CYS A 210 53.44 -56.02 -34.08
N ASN A 211 54.10 -55.97 -32.91
CA ASN A 211 55.11 -54.95 -32.59
C ASN A 211 56.40 -55.61 -32.04
N PRO A 212 57.10 -56.44 -32.84
CA PRO A 212 58.29 -57.16 -32.38
C PRO A 212 59.45 -56.24 -32.00
N ASP A 213 59.54 -55.05 -32.60
CA ASP A 213 60.59 -54.05 -32.30
C ASP A 213 60.58 -53.57 -30.84
N ASN A 214 59.46 -53.76 -30.15
CA ASN A 214 59.28 -53.39 -28.75
C ASN A 214 59.82 -54.46 -27.78
N LEU A 215 60.28 -55.61 -28.28
CA LEU A 215 60.89 -56.69 -27.49
C LEU A 215 62.35 -56.40 -27.17
N VAL A 216 62.69 -56.44 -25.88
CA VAL A 216 64.05 -56.25 -25.38
C VAL A 216 64.60 -57.58 -24.88
N LYS A 217 65.82 -57.91 -25.31
CA LYS A 217 66.53 -59.11 -24.85
C LYS A 217 66.77 -59.04 -23.35
N THR A 218 66.53 -60.15 -22.64
CA THR A 218 66.73 -60.26 -21.21
C THR A 218 67.37 -61.58 -20.83
N ASP A 219 68.17 -61.59 -19.77
CA ASP A 219 68.80 -62.80 -19.26
C ASP A 219 67.84 -63.65 -18.40
N LYS A 220 66.68 -63.07 -18.03
CA LYS A 220 65.63 -63.79 -17.29
C LYS A 220 64.85 -64.69 -18.24
N LYS A 221 64.46 -65.89 -17.78
CA LYS A 221 63.57 -66.77 -18.54
C LYS A 221 62.18 -66.13 -18.66
N THR A 222 61.73 -65.86 -19.88
CA THR A 222 60.42 -65.27 -20.18
C THR A 222 59.57 -66.20 -21.05
N GLY A 223 58.30 -65.85 -21.25
CA GLY A 223 57.38 -66.59 -22.13
C GLY A 223 57.61 -66.38 -23.63
N ILE A 224 58.52 -65.48 -24.01
CA ILE A 224 58.88 -65.20 -25.42
C ILE A 224 60.33 -65.60 -25.62
N ASN A 225 60.56 -66.71 -26.31
CA ASN A 225 61.88 -67.23 -26.62
C ASN A 225 62.05 -67.31 -28.14
N PHE A 226 63.18 -66.80 -28.63
CA PHE A 226 63.54 -66.89 -30.04
C PHE A 226 65.04 -67.16 -30.16
N ASN A 227 65.41 -68.20 -30.91
CA ASN A 227 66.81 -68.62 -31.14
C ASN A 227 67.65 -68.76 -29.86
N GLY A 228 67.05 -69.28 -28.78
CA GLY A 228 67.74 -69.53 -27.51
C GLY A 228 67.90 -68.31 -26.60
N TYR A 229 67.44 -67.13 -27.03
CA TYR A 229 67.42 -65.91 -26.20
C TYR A 229 66.00 -65.62 -25.70
N ASN A 230 65.91 -65.05 -24.50
CA ASN A 230 64.65 -64.63 -23.89
C ASN A 230 64.40 -63.14 -24.16
N TYR A 231 63.14 -62.80 -24.44
CA TYR A 231 62.72 -61.44 -24.75
C TYR A 231 61.56 -61.01 -23.85
N MET A 232 61.50 -59.73 -23.52
CA MET A 232 60.39 -59.12 -22.79
C MET A 232 59.93 -57.86 -23.52
N PRO A 233 58.61 -57.67 -23.71
CA PRO A 233 58.12 -56.42 -24.27
C PRO A 233 58.44 -55.27 -23.32
N SER A 234 58.94 -54.15 -23.84
CA SER A 234 59.17 -52.93 -23.05
C SER A 234 57.87 -52.20 -22.75
N LYS A 235 56.98 -52.11 -23.75
CA LYS A 235 55.58 -51.65 -23.60
C LYS A 235 54.57 -52.75 -23.91
N ILE A 236 53.33 -52.61 -23.47
CA ILE A 236 52.25 -53.52 -23.84
C ILE A 236 50.93 -52.77 -23.94
N LYS A 237 50.09 -53.14 -24.91
CA LYS A 237 48.69 -52.69 -24.94
C LYS A 237 47.90 -53.42 -23.85
N THR A 238 47.45 -52.69 -22.85
CA THR A 238 46.67 -53.21 -21.72
C THR A 238 45.53 -52.26 -21.37
N TYR A 239 44.64 -52.66 -20.46
CA TYR A 239 43.57 -51.79 -19.99
C TYR A 239 43.97 -51.14 -18.67
N ILE A 240 43.97 -49.81 -18.65
CA ILE A 240 44.16 -49.03 -17.43
C ILE A 240 42.82 -48.53 -16.90
N SER A 241 42.68 -48.50 -15.58
CA SER A 241 41.52 -47.93 -14.91
C SER A 241 41.56 -46.40 -15.01
N LYS A 242 40.61 -45.82 -15.75
CA LYS A 242 40.43 -44.38 -15.84
C LYS A 242 39.13 -43.98 -15.15
N TYR A 243 39.14 -42.88 -14.41
CA TYR A 243 37.92 -42.32 -13.85
C TYR A 243 37.12 -41.61 -14.95
N SER A 244 35.84 -41.98 -15.05
CA SER A 244 34.85 -41.29 -15.85
C SER A 244 33.81 -40.66 -14.92
N TYR A 245 33.49 -39.41 -15.21
CA TYR A 245 32.53 -38.59 -14.44
C TYR A 245 31.17 -38.50 -15.12
N ASN A 246 30.98 -39.17 -16.26
CA ASN A 246 29.72 -39.22 -16.99
C ASN A 246 28.72 -40.21 -16.36
N VAL A 247 28.44 -40.03 -15.08
CA VAL A 247 27.47 -40.82 -14.30
C VAL A 247 26.12 -40.13 -14.25
N TYR A 248 25.04 -40.92 -14.12
CA TYR A 248 23.67 -40.42 -14.04
C TYR A 248 23.53 -39.22 -13.11
N GLU A 249 24.05 -39.28 -11.88
CA GLU A 249 23.86 -38.20 -10.92
C GLU A 249 24.54 -36.90 -11.36
N ASN A 250 25.74 -36.95 -11.95
CA ASN A 250 26.41 -35.74 -12.45
C ASN A 250 25.67 -35.14 -13.64
N ARG A 251 25.18 -36.01 -14.54
CA ARG A 251 24.40 -35.61 -15.71
C ARG A 251 23.09 -34.94 -15.29
N VAL A 252 22.46 -35.42 -14.21
CA VAL A 252 21.27 -34.82 -13.61
C VAL A 252 21.57 -33.47 -12.95
N ILE A 253 22.67 -33.35 -12.20
CA ILE A 253 23.06 -32.05 -11.58
C ILE A 253 23.25 -30.97 -12.65
N LEU A 254 23.92 -31.32 -13.76
CA LEU A 254 24.14 -30.39 -14.87
C LEU A 254 22.87 -30.17 -15.71
N GLY A 255 22.09 -31.22 -15.95
CA GLY A 255 20.82 -31.19 -16.66
C GLY A 255 19.76 -30.33 -15.96
N PHE A 256 19.76 -30.29 -14.63
CA PHE A 256 18.84 -29.45 -13.87
C PHE A 256 19.12 -27.96 -14.06
N LEU A 257 20.39 -27.54 -14.00
CA LEU A 257 20.76 -26.14 -14.30
C LEU A 257 20.30 -25.74 -15.70
N LYS A 258 20.54 -26.61 -16.69
CA LYS A 258 20.09 -26.39 -18.06
C LYS A 258 18.56 -26.26 -18.15
N ASN A 259 17.80 -27.15 -17.48
CA ASN A 259 16.34 -27.07 -17.43
C ASN A 259 15.84 -25.73 -16.88
N VAL A 260 16.45 -25.22 -15.81
CA VAL A 260 16.06 -23.93 -15.21
C VAL A 260 16.42 -22.76 -16.12
N ILE A 261 17.59 -22.78 -16.76
CA ILE A 261 18.02 -21.77 -17.75
C ILE A 261 17.05 -21.74 -18.93
N ASP A 262 16.76 -22.90 -19.52
CA ASP A 262 15.83 -23.04 -20.64
C ASP A 262 14.42 -22.58 -20.25
N TYR A 263 13.99 -22.86 -19.02
CA TYR A 263 12.73 -22.34 -18.49
C TYR A 263 12.70 -20.81 -18.45
N LEU A 264 13.74 -20.17 -17.90
CA LEU A 264 13.83 -18.71 -17.84
C LEU A 264 13.87 -18.07 -19.24
N GLU A 265 14.61 -18.66 -20.17
CA GLU A 265 14.67 -18.21 -21.57
C GLU A 265 13.27 -18.22 -22.21
N ASN A 266 12.54 -19.32 -22.06
CA ASN A 266 11.17 -19.43 -22.59
C ASN A 266 10.23 -18.39 -21.99
N GLN A 267 10.37 -18.10 -20.69
CA GLN A 267 9.57 -17.04 -20.06
C GLN A 267 9.95 -15.65 -20.58
N ILE A 268 11.23 -15.35 -20.72
CA ILE A 268 11.71 -14.07 -21.28
C ILE A 268 11.13 -13.86 -22.68
N ILE A 269 11.18 -14.88 -23.54
CA ILE A 269 10.60 -14.84 -24.89
C ILE A 269 9.09 -14.59 -24.83
N GLY A 270 8.38 -15.28 -23.91
CA GLY A 270 6.95 -15.09 -23.69
C GLY A 270 6.60 -13.65 -23.32
N PHE A 271 7.25 -13.08 -22.30
CA PHE A 271 7.03 -11.70 -21.86
C PHE A 271 7.45 -10.67 -22.93
N ALA A 272 8.55 -10.90 -23.65
CA ALA A 272 8.97 -10.02 -24.73
C ALA A 272 7.93 -9.95 -25.85
N LYS A 273 7.26 -11.09 -26.16
CA LYS A 273 6.15 -11.12 -27.11
C LYS A 273 4.96 -10.30 -26.62
N GLU A 274 4.58 -10.46 -25.35
CA GLU A 274 3.48 -9.68 -24.73
C GLU A 274 3.78 -8.17 -24.72
N ILE A 275 5.02 -7.77 -24.45
CA ILE A 275 5.45 -6.37 -24.55
C ILE A 275 5.16 -5.81 -25.94
N VAL A 276 5.54 -6.55 -26.99
CA VAL A 276 5.31 -6.16 -28.38
C VAL A 276 3.81 -6.09 -28.71
N GLU A 277 3.01 -7.02 -28.20
CA GLU A 277 1.55 -7.01 -28.40
C GLU A 277 0.87 -5.82 -27.71
N VAL A 278 1.33 -5.44 -26.52
CA VAL A 278 0.84 -4.24 -25.80
C VAL A 278 1.23 -2.95 -26.51
N GLU A 279 2.46 -2.88 -27.06
CA GLU A 279 2.95 -1.76 -27.85
C GLU A 279 2.25 -1.63 -29.22
N ASN A 280 1.83 -2.76 -29.82
CA ASN A 280 1.12 -2.79 -31.08
C ASN A 280 -0.34 -2.33 -30.92
N ILE A 281 -0.51 -1.01 -30.92
CA ILE A 281 -1.83 -0.38 -30.89
C ILE A 281 -2.47 -0.47 -32.28
N PRO A 282 -3.70 -1.01 -32.41
CA PRO A 282 -4.39 -1.10 -33.69
C PRO A 282 -4.54 0.27 -34.38
N GLU A 283 -4.39 0.33 -35.70
CA GLU A 283 -4.54 1.58 -36.47
C GLU A 283 -5.90 2.25 -36.24
N SER A 284 -6.96 1.46 -36.03
CA SER A 284 -8.31 1.94 -35.68
C SER A 284 -8.34 2.74 -34.36
N ILE A 285 -7.50 2.37 -33.40
CA ILE A 285 -7.37 3.09 -32.11
C ILE A 285 -6.48 4.31 -32.29
N VAL A 286 -5.38 4.19 -33.04
CA VAL A 286 -4.49 5.33 -33.36
C VAL A 286 -5.26 6.43 -34.08
N ALA A 287 -6.14 6.07 -35.02
CA ALA A 287 -6.98 7.02 -35.74
C ALA A 287 -7.99 7.77 -34.84
N GLN A 288 -8.40 7.18 -33.72
CA GLN A 288 -9.29 7.81 -32.73
C GLN A 288 -8.54 8.76 -31.78
N LEU A 289 -7.19 8.72 -31.73
CA LEU A 289 -6.37 9.43 -30.76
C LEU A 289 -6.10 10.90 -31.19
N PRO A 290 -6.58 11.90 -30.44
CA PRO A 290 -6.26 13.30 -30.71
C PRO A 290 -4.80 13.63 -30.39
N ASN A 291 -4.25 14.66 -31.04
CA ASN A 291 -2.87 15.14 -30.81
C ASN A 291 -2.60 15.61 -29.37
N THR A 292 -3.62 15.86 -28.55
CA THR A 292 -3.52 16.26 -27.15
C THR A 292 -3.38 15.09 -26.17
N HIS A 293 -3.66 13.88 -26.63
CA HIS A 293 -3.70 12.67 -25.82
C HIS A 293 -2.60 11.69 -26.23
N ALA A 294 -2.33 10.75 -25.34
CA ALA A 294 -1.44 9.63 -25.58
C ALA A 294 -2.01 8.41 -24.87
N LEU A 295 -1.69 7.24 -25.39
CA LEU A 295 -1.84 6.00 -24.66
C LEU A 295 -0.63 5.87 -23.75
N THR A 296 -0.88 5.67 -22.47
CA THR A 296 0.20 5.56 -21.50
C THR A 296 1.03 4.32 -21.81
N GLY A 297 0.42 3.14 -22.01
CA GLY A 297 1.07 1.87 -22.40
C GLY A 297 2.15 1.36 -21.43
N LYS A 298 2.55 2.21 -20.48
CA LYS A 298 3.81 2.12 -19.76
C LYS A 298 3.72 1.36 -18.46
N CYS A 299 2.56 1.26 -17.81
CA CYS A 299 2.49 0.43 -16.59
C CYS A 299 2.71 -1.05 -16.89
N VAL A 300 1.98 -1.57 -17.88
CA VAL A 300 2.11 -2.97 -18.28
C VAL A 300 3.48 -3.22 -18.90
N TYR A 301 3.96 -2.29 -19.72
CA TYR A 301 5.31 -2.33 -20.29
C TYR A 301 6.41 -2.32 -19.21
N VAL A 302 6.39 -1.35 -18.28
CA VAL A 302 7.38 -1.23 -17.19
C VAL A 302 7.35 -2.50 -16.34
N TYR A 303 6.16 -3.03 -16.05
CA TYR A 303 6.04 -4.30 -15.34
C TYR A 303 6.72 -5.45 -16.08
N TYR A 304 6.34 -5.72 -17.33
CA TYR A 304 6.90 -6.84 -18.09
C TYR A 304 8.39 -6.68 -18.34
N LYS A 305 8.83 -5.45 -18.66
CA LYS A 305 10.25 -5.14 -18.84
C LYS A 305 11.03 -5.44 -17.56
N GLY A 306 10.55 -4.96 -16.41
CA GLY A 306 11.18 -5.27 -15.13
C GLY A 306 11.18 -6.77 -14.78
N VAL A 307 10.20 -7.56 -15.24
CA VAL A 307 10.23 -9.03 -15.08
C VAL A 307 11.29 -9.66 -15.99
N VAL A 308 11.33 -9.23 -17.26
CA VAL A 308 12.31 -9.69 -18.25
C VAL A 308 13.74 -9.40 -17.77
N ASP A 309 14.00 -8.18 -17.31
CA ASP A 309 15.32 -7.76 -16.84
C ASP A 309 15.79 -8.65 -15.67
N ARG A 310 14.91 -8.97 -14.71
CA ARG A 310 15.22 -9.86 -13.58
C ARG A 310 15.45 -11.30 -14.01
N PHE A 311 14.61 -11.84 -14.89
CA PHE A 311 14.81 -13.19 -15.42
C PHE A 311 16.12 -13.28 -16.19
N SER A 312 16.46 -12.25 -16.96
CA SER A 312 17.74 -12.16 -17.66
C SER A 312 18.91 -12.14 -16.69
N GLU A 313 18.88 -11.31 -15.64
CA GLU A 313 19.93 -11.25 -14.62
C GLU A 313 20.16 -12.62 -13.96
N LYS A 314 19.08 -13.29 -13.52
CA LYS A 314 19.18 -14.61 -12.89
C LYS A 314 19.65 -15.69 -13.86
N LYS A 315 19.23 -15.59 -15.12
CA LYS A 315 19.66 -16.48 -16.19
C LYS A 315 21.16 -16.34 -16.42
N ASP A 316 21.69 -15.13 -16.51
CA ASP A 316 23.12 -14.87 -16.72
C ASP A 316 23.97 -15.48 -15.59
N ILE A 317 23.53 -15.33 -14.33
CA ILE A 317 24.18 -15.95 -13.16
C ILE A 317 24.14 -17.48 -13.27
N LEU A 318 22.99 -18.06 -13.60
CA LEU A 318 22.85 -19.52 -13.75
C LEU A 318 23.69 -20.07 -14.91
N GLU A 319 23.80 -19.35 -16.02
CA GLU A 319 24.67 -19.71 -17.13
C GLU A 319 26.15 -19.74 -16.68
N GLU A 320 26.61 -18.76 -15.91
CA GLU A 320 27.96 -18.78 -15.33
C GLU A 320 28.17 -20.00 -14.44
N ILE A 321 27.22 -20.30 -13.56
CA ILE A 321 27.25 -21.48 -12.69
C ILE A 321 27.27 -22.76 -13.55
N TYR A 322 26.44 -22.84 -14.58
CA TYR A 322 26.39 -23.97 -15.51
C TYR A 322 27.77 -24.21 -16.14
N TYR A 323 28.42 -23.18 -16.69
CA TYR A 323 29.75 -23.31 -17.30
C TYR A 323 30.82 -23.74 -16.28
N ARG A 324 30.74 -23.26 -15.04
CA ARG A 324 31.63 -23.72 -13.95
C ARG A 324 31.41 -25.20 -13.65
N TYR A 325 30.16 -25.64 -13.53
CA TYR A 325 29.82 -27.04 -13.25
C TYR A 325 30.16 -27.98 -14.41
N GLU A 326 29.94 -27.54 -15.66
CA GLU A 326 30.29 -28.29 -16.87
C GLU A 326 31.80 -28.60 -16.92
N LYS A 327 32.64 -27.60 -16.60
CA LYS A 327 34.11 -27.75 -16.55
C LYS A 327 34.58 -28.78 -15.52
N ILE A 328 33.93 -28.86 -14.36
CA ILE A 328 34.34 -29.76 -13.27
C ILE A 328 33.76 -31.17 -13.44
N LEU A 329 32.51 -31.29 -13.87
CA LEU A 329 31.80 -32.58 -13.98
C LEU A 329 32.15 -33.33 -15.27
N LYS A 330 32.50 -32.61 -16.35
CA LYS A 330 32.92 -33.21 -17.64
C LYS A 330 31.98 -34.33 -18.11
N CYS A 331 30.68 -34.09 -18.01
CA CYS A 331 29.62 -35.02 -18.37
C CYS A 331 28.62 -34.36 -19.33
N ILE A 332 27.85 -35.17 -20.06
CA ILE A 332 26.80 -34.66 -20.95
C ILE A 332 25.53 -34.45 -20.12
N PRO A 333 24.92 -33.25 -20.12
CA PRO A 333 23.71 -33.00 -19.33
C PRO A 333 22.59 -34.00 -19.70
N GLU A 334 21.81 -34.42 -18.70
CA GLU A 334 20.59 -35.20 -18.93
C GLU A 334 19.44 -34.24 -19.27
N ASP A 335 18.57 -34.59 -20.21
CA ASP A 335 17.35 -33.82 -20.47
C ASP A 335 16.31 -34.13 -19.38
N ILE A 336 16.05 -33.14 -18.53
CA ILE A 336 15.15 -33.27 -17.38
C ILE A 336 13.80 -32.63 -17.70
N TYR A 337 12.72 -33.41 -17.58
CA TYR A 337 11.33 -32.96 -17.78
C TYR A 337 10.47 -33.08 -16.51
N GLY A 338 11.05 -33.58 -15.41
CA GLY A 338 10.36 -33.82 -14.15
C GLY A 338 11.33 -34.32 -13.09
N LEU A 339 10.81 -34.65 -11.91
CA LEU A 339 11.65 -35.05 -10.78
C LEU A 339 12.52 -36.28 -11.11
N PRO A 340 13.87 -36.18 -11.06
CA PRO A 340 14.77 -37.28 -11.38
C PRO A 340 14.66 -38.46 -10.39
N LYS A 341 15.15 -39.64 -10.80
CA LYS A 341 15.13 -40.83 -9.95
C LYS A 341 16.03 -40.65 -8.73
N LEU A 342 15.46 -40.78 -7.54
CA LEU A 342 16.22 -40.75 -6.28
C LEU A 342 17.15 -41.96 -6.16
N THR A 343 18.46 -41.75 -6.29
CA THR A 343 19.50 -42.79 -6.14
C THR A 343 20.10 -42.78 -4.74
N ASN A 344 20.86 -43.83 -4.38
CA ASN A 344 21.59 -43.84 -3.09
C ASN A 344 22.59 -42.69 -2.97
N THR A 345 23.17 -42.22 -4.07
CA THR A 345 24.05 -41.05 -4.07
C THR A 345 23.29 -39.78 -3.68
N PHE A 346 22.11 -39.56 -4.26
CA PHE A 346 21.24 -38.44 -3.86
C PHE A 346 20.74 -38.57 -2.42
N LYS A 347 20.68 -39.78 -1.84
CA LYS A 347 20.29 -39.96 -0.42
C LYS A 347 21.44 -39.72 0.57
N GLN A 348 22.63 -40.21 0.25
CA GLN A 348 23.72 -40.35 1.22
C GLN A 348 24.79 -39.27 1.10
N ILE A 349 25.03 -38.72 -0.10
CA ILE A 349 26.06 -37.70 -0.30
C ILE A 349 25.43 -36.32 -0.14
N TYR A 350 25.94 -35.55 0.83
CA TYR A 350 25.37 -34.26 1.24
C TYR A 350 25.07 -33.31 0.08
N HIS A 351 26.07 -32.95 -0.73
CA HIS A 351 25.92 -31.97 -1.80
C HIS A 351 24.99 -32.44 -2.93
N TYR A 352 24.94 -33.76 -3.21
CA TYR A 352 23.93 -34.31 -4.12
C TYR A 352 22.52 -34.25 -3.52
N ARG A 353 22.38 -34.54 -2.23
CA ARG A 353 21.09 -34.53 -1.52
C ARG A 353 20.46 -33.14 -1.51
N ILE A 354 21.22 -32.11 -1.14
CA ILE A 354 20.72 -30.73 -1.10
C ILE A 354 20.28 -30.27 -2.50
N CYS A 355 21.07 -30.56 -3.54
CA CYS A 355 20.65 -30.29 -4.91
C CYS A 355 19.37 -31.04 -5.30
N TYR A 356 19.22 -32.31 -4.90
CA TYR A 356 18.00 -33.09 -5.16
C TYR A 356 16.77 -32.54 -4.43
N GLU A 357 16.90 -32.10 -3.18
CA GLU A 357 15.84 -31.43 -2.43
C GLU A 357 15.41 -30.13 -3.12
N CYS A 358 16.36 -29.39 -3.67
CA CYS A 358 16.11 -28.19 -4.47
C CYS A 358 15.35 -28.53 -5.77
N MET A 359 15.72 -29.61 -6.46
CA MET A 359 14.99 -30.13 -7.63
C MET A 359 13.55 -30.51 -7.25
N ALA A 360 13.34 -31.19 -6.12
CA ALA A 360 12.01 -31.57 -5.64
C ALA A 360 11.12 -30.34 -5.45
N LYS A 361 11.61 -29.33 -4.74
CA LYS A 361 10.89 -28.05 -4.57
C LYS A 361 10.53 -27.40 -5.91
N TRP A 362 11.45 -27.40 -6.87
CA TRP A 362 11.22 -26.81 -8.19
C TRP A 362 10.10 -27.52 -8.97
N PHE A 363 10.13 -28.86 -9.03
CA PHE A 363 9.14 -29.63 -9.78
C PHE A 363 7.79 -29.76 -9.05
N GLU A 364 7.76 -29.66 -7.72
CA GLU A 364 6.50 -29.66 -6.95
C GLU A 364 5.75 -28.32 -7.02
N ALA A 365 6.43 -27.21 -7.32
CA ALA A 365 5.84 -25.88 -7.34
C ALA A 365 4.86 -25.63 -8.51
N GLY A 366 4.84 -26.50 -9.52
CA GLY A 366 3.97 -26.35 -10.71
C GLY A 366 4.44 -25.24 -11.67
N ASP A 367 3.61 -24.90 -12.65
CA ASP A 367 3.92 -23.89 -13.66
C ASP A 367 3.28 -22.53 -13.39
N TYR A 368 3.81 -21.50 -14.03
CA TYR A 368 3.32 -20.14 -13.87
C TYR A 368 2.13 -19.85 -14.79
N THR A 369 1.11 -19.12 -14.28
CA THR A 369 -0.03 -18.64 -15.07
C THR A 369 -0.15 -17.12 -15.04
N PHE A 370 -0.65 -16.53 -16.13
CA PHE A 370 -0.85 -15.09 -16.29
C PHE A 370 -1.95 -14.48 -15.39
N ASP A 371 -2.62 -15.28 -14.55
CA ASP A 371 -3.79 -14.86 -13.75
C ASP A 371 -3.50 -13.78 -12.69
N HIS A 372 -2.23 -13.52 -12.36
CA HIS A 372 -1.81 -12.53 -11.37
C HIS A 372 -1.70 -11.11 -11.96
N LEU A 373 -1.92 -10.93 -13.26
CA LEU A 373 -1.95 -9.59 -13.85
C LEU A 373 -3.21 -8.79 -13.46
N ASN A 374 -4.24 -9.42 -12.89
CA ASN A 374 -5.42 -8.73 -12.36
C ASN A 374 -5.05 -7.75 -11.23
N TYR A 375 -3.94 -7.98 -10.53
CA TYR A 375 -3.45 -7.08 -9.51
C TYR A 375 -2.87 -5.77 -10.09
N LEU A 376 -2.34 -5.77 -11.32
CA LEU A 376 -1.90 -4.54 -12.01
C LEU A 376 -3.02 -3.49 -12.06
N PHE A 377 -4.28 -3.91 -12.07
CA PHE A 377 -5.42 -3.00 -12.16
C PHE A 377 -5.74 -2.26 -10.87
N LYS A 378 -5.30 -2.74 -9.70
CA LYS A 378 -5.40 -1.96 -8.46
C LYS A 378 -4.58 -0.67 -8.53
N LEU A 379 -3.46 -0.70 -9.26
CA LEU A 379 -2.59 0.45 -9.48
C LEU A 379 -3.04 1.37 -10.63
N LYS A 380 -4.10 1.04 -11.38
CA LYS A 380 -4.45 1.80 -12.60
C LYS A 380 -5.27 3.07 -12.37
N THR A 381 -5.42 3.47 -11.11
CA THR A 381 -5.92 4.80 -10.76
C THR A 381 -4.76 5.74 -10.45
N LEU A 382 -4.83 6.96 -10.97
CA LEU A 382 -3.87 8.03 -10.66
C LEU A 382 -3.79 8.30 -9.17
N SER A 383 -4.91 8.17 -8.45
CA SER A 383 -4.95 8.28 -6.99
C SER A 383 -4.06 7.24 -6.32
N ARG A 384 -4.13 5.97 -6.73
CA ARG A 384 -3.35 4.89 -6.12
C ARG A 384 -1.86 5.03 -6.40
N ILE A 385 -1.46 5.31 -7.65
CA ILE A 385 -0.05 5.59 -7.95
C ILE A 385 0.45 6.79 -7.15
N PHE A 386 -0.36 7.84 -7.06
CA PHE A 386 0.01 9.05 -6.35
C PHE A 386 0.17 8.81 -4.83
N GLU A 387 -0.62 7.92 -4.23
CA GLU A 387 -0.44 7.48 -2.85
C GLU A 387 0.95 6.84 -2.64
N TYR A 388 1.33 5.87 -3.46
CA TYR A 388 2.66 5.25 -3.35
C TYR A 388 3.79 6.22 -3.63
N TYR A 389 3.62 7.09 -4.61
CA TYR A 389 4.55 8.18 -4.86
C TYR A 389 4.71 9.08 -3.63
N CYS A 390 3.60 9.45 -2.96
CA CYS A 390 3.66 10.22 -1.70
C CYS A 390 4.37 9.44 -0.59
N LEU A 391 4.10 8.13 -0.45
CA LEU A 391 4.75 7.28 0.55
C LEU A 391 6.28 7.38 0.43
N ILE A 392 6.80 7.20 -0.78
CA ILE A 392 8.24 7.28 -1.08
C ILE A 392 8.78 8.68 -0.81
N LYS A 393 8.08 9.72 -1.29
CA LYS A 393 8.51 11.10 -1.08
C LYS A 393 8.58 11.47 0.40
N ILE A 394 7.61 11.03 1.21
CA ILE A 394 7.62 11.24 2.66
C ILE A 394 8.80 10.51 3.31
N GLN A 395 9.05 9.25 2.96
CA GLN A 395 10.19 8.49 3.49
C GLN A 395 11.53 9.17 3.16
N ASN A 396 11.73 9.55 1.91
CA ASN A 396 12.94 10.23 1.46
C ASN A 396 13.12 11.58 2.15
N ALA A 397 12.03 12.35 2.33
CA ALA A 397 12.09 13.62 3.02
C ALA A 397 12.40 13.46 4.52
N ILE A 398 11.88 12.43 5.19
CA ILE A 398 12.24 12.08 6.59
C ILE A 398 13.73 11.71 6.66
N ALA A 399 14.22 10.87 5.74
CA ALA A 399 15.62 10.48 5.70
C ALA A 399 16.56 11.69 5.51
N LEU A 400 16.18 12.63 4.64
CA LEU A 400 16.91 13.88 4.43
C LEU A 400 16.89 14.85 5.62
N CYS A 401 15.97 14.67 6.58
CA CYS A 401 15.95 15.39 7.85
C CYS A 401 16.94 14.80 8.88
N GLY A 402 17.73 13.78 8.50
CA GLY A 402 18.75 13.16 9.35
C GLY A 402 18.25 11.94 10.14
N PHE A 403 17.07 11.41 9.81
CA PHE A 403 16.55 10.18 10.39
C PHE A 403 17.01 8.97 9.57
N ILE A 404 17.32 7.86 10.24
CA ILE A 404 17.78 6.62 9.61
C ILE A 404 16.67 5.58 9.74
N LEU A 405 16.28 4.96 8.61
CA LEU A 405 15.34 3.85 8.61
C LEU A 405 15.96 2.66 9.35
N GLN A 406 15.33 2.24 10.45
CA GLN A 406 15.77 1.11 11.25
C GLN A 406 15.04 -0.17 10.84
N ASP A 407 13.73 -0.07 10.67
CA ASP A 407 12.89 -1.22 10.41
C ASP A 407 11.73 -0.89 9.47
N SER A 408 11.29 -1.90 8.74
CA SER A 408 10.13 -1.84 7.86
C SER A 408 9.35 -3.13 7.97
N ASP A 409 8.13 -3.02 8.47
CA ASP A 409 7.30 -4.16 8.85
C ASP A 409 5.93 -4.10 8.18
N ARG A 410 5.25 -5.25 8.20
CA ARG A 410 3.88 -5.40 7.72
C ARG A 410 2.94 -5.75 8.87
N ILE A 411 2.02 -4.84 9.15
CA ILE A 411 0.93 -5.01 10.11
C ILE A 411 -0.33 -5.45 9.40
N ILE A 412 -0.89 -6.61 9.78
CA ILE A 412 -2.19 -7.06 9.28
C ILE A 412 -3.28 -6.51 10.20
N TYR A 413 -4.00 -5.47 9.74
CA TYR A 413 -5.05 -4.82 10.53
C TYR A 413 -6.41 -5.55 10.48
N ASP A 414 -6.77 -6.11 9.33
CA ASP A 414 -7.96 -6.93 9.15
C ASP A 414 -7.67 -8.02 8.11
N VAL A 415 -7.83 -9.28 8.50
CA VAL A 415 -7.50 -10.42 7.64
C VAL A 415 -8.47 -10.53 6.46
N GLU A 416 -9.67 -9.94 6.55
CA GLU A 416 -10.68 -9.98 5.49
C GLU A 416 -10.45 -8.91 4.40
N ASP A 417 -9.92 -7.75 4.77
CA ASP A 417 -9.65 -6.63 3.84
C ASP A 417 -8.18 -6.56 3.38
N ASP A 418 -7.30 -7.36 3.97
CA ASP A 418 -5.88 -7.37 3.67
C ASP A 418 -5.59 -8.01 2.30
N SER A 419 -5.50 -7.16 1.29
CA SER A 419 -5.41 -7.57 -0.11
C SER A 419 -4.08 -7.22 -0.78
N GLU A 420 -3.15 -6.61 -0.05
CA GLU A 420 -1.85 -6.13 -0.55
C GLU A 420 -0.70 -6.53 0.39
N ASN A 421 0.42 -6.99 -0.17
CA ASN A 421 1.54 -7.52 0.61
C ASN A 421 2.68 -6.49 0.73
N ILE A 422 2.34 -5.32 1.24
CA ILE A 422 3.22 -4.16 1.36
C ILE A 422 3.54 -3.88 2.81
N ASN A 423 4.80 -3.53 3.08
CA ASN A 423 5.20 -2.97 4.36
C ASN A 423 4.38 -1.69 4.58
N ASN A 424 3.65 -1.66 5.68
CA ASN A 424 2.78 -0.54 5.99
C ASN A 424 3.19 0.14 7.30
N GLN A 425 4.36 -0.23 7.81
CA GLN A 425 5.04 0.39 8.93
C GLN A 425 6.51 0.63 8.58
N TYR A 426 6.98 1.84 8.82
CA TYR A 426 8.37 2.23 8.64
C TYR A 426 8.82 2.99 9.88
N ILE A 427 9.86 2.49 10.55
CA ILE A 427 10.41 3.06 11.79
C ILE A 427 11.73 3.74 11.50
N PHE A 428 11.83 5.02 11.83
CA PHE A 428 13.02 5.82 11.68
C PHE A 428 13.49 6.34 13.04
N GLU A 429 14.81 6.38 13.24
CA GLU A 429 15.42 6.97 14.43
C GLU A 429 16.39 8.08 14.05
N GLY A 430 16.37 9.18 14.80
CA GLY A 430 17.25 10.32 14.57
C GLY A 430 16.90 11.48 15.47
N ASN A 431 17.87 12.36 15.74
CA ASN A 431 17.67 13.60 16.50
C ASN A 431 17.00 13.42 17.89
N GLY A 432 17.13 12.24 18.51
CA GLY A 432 16.50 11.94 19.81
C GLY A 432 15.02 11.56 19.76
N TYR A 433 14.44 11.42 18.56
CA TYR A 433 13.06 10.98 18.35
C TYR A 433 13.00 9.67 17.56
N GLU A 434 11.95 8.90 17.81
CA GLU A 434 11.52 7.79 16.96
C GLU A 434 10.31 8.23 16.13
N ILE A 435 10.36 8.02 14.83
CA ILE A 435 9.28 8.33 13.89
C ILE A 435 8.74 7.05 13.31
N THR A 436 7.44 6.80 13.48
CA THR A 436 6.75 5.70 12.81
C THR A 436 5.83 6.25 11.72
N LEU A 437 6.12 5.92 10.46
CA LEU A 437 5.23 6.19 9.33
C LEU A 437 4.38 4.95 9.07
N LEU A 438 3.07 5.10 9.15
CA LEU A 438 2.09 4.06 8.86
C LEU A 438 1.36 4.38 7.55
N TYR A 439 1.27 3.40 6.65
CA TYR A 439 0.51 3.46 5.40
C TYR A 439 -0.84 2.72 5.54
N GLU A 440 -1.93 3.35 5.13
CA GLU A 440 -3.31 2.85 5.26
C GLU A 440 -3.66 2.19 6.62
N PRO A 441 -3.29 2.78 7.78
CA PRO A 441 -3.59 2.15 9.07
C PRO A 441 -5.09 2.12 9.33
N SER A 442 -5.60 1.01 9.86
CA SER A 442 -6.99 0.94 10.33
C SER A 442 -7.08 1.39 11.79
N ILE A 443 -7.70 2.55 12.01
CA ILE A 443 -7.97 3.10 13.33
C ILE A 443 -9.39 2.70 13.75
N TRP A 444 -9.50 1.62 14.51
CA TRP A 444 -10.76 1.04 14.99
C TRP A 444 -11.33 1.75 16.23
N ILE A 445 -12.62 1.54 16.48
CA ILE A 445 -13.30 1.99 17.72
C ILE A 445 -12.91 1.10 18.91
N ASP A 446 -12.97 -0.21 18.74
CA ASP A 446 -13.00 -1.21 19.82
C ASP A 446 -11.92 -2.30 19.72
N ARG A 447 -11.08 -2.26 18.67
CA ARG A 447 -9.92 -3.15 18.53
C ARG A 447 -8.65 -2.45 19.01
N SER A 448 -7.65 -3.24 19.42
CA SER A 448 -6.31 -2.70 19.68
C SER A 448 -5.72 -2.19 18.37
N ASN A 449 -5.54 -0.88 18.27
CA ASN A 449 -4.87 -0.28 17.12
C ASN A 449 -3.36 -0.48 17.30
N ALA A 450 -2.77 -1.33 16.46
CA ALA A 450 -1.34 -1.57 16.49
C ALA A 450 -0.57 -0.26 16.27
N CYS A 451 0.51 -0.08 17.03
CA CYS A 451 1.47 1.02 16.88
C CYS A 451 0.92 2.44 17.10
N THR A 452 -0.35 2.62 17.47
CA THR A 452 -0.95 3.94 17.77
C THR A 452 -1.83 3.91 19.02
N ASN A 453 -1.94 5.04 19.72
CA ASN A 453 -2.89 5.21 20.83
C ASN A 453 -4.23 5.82 20.36
N LEU A 454 -4.41 5.98 19.05
CA LEU A 454 -5.58 6.58 18.44
C LEU A 454 -6.73 5.58 18.39
N TYR A 455 -7.97 6.06 18.47
CA TYR A 455 -9.17 5.26 18.22
C TYR A 455 -10.25 6.10 17.54
N SER A 456 -11.12 5.43 16.77
CA SER A 456 -12.24 6.07 16.08
C SER A 456 -13.38 6.35 17.05
N THR A 457 -14.10 7.46 16.85
CA THR A 457 -15.34 7.78 17.59
C THR A 457 -16.61 7.69 16.72
N GLY A 458 -16.49 7.12 15.51
CA GLY A 458 -17.52 6.23 14.99
C GLY A 458 -18.66 6.76 14.12
N TYR A 459 -18.83 8.07 13.85
CA TYR A 459 -19.91 8.51 12.94
C TYR A 459 -19.41 9.16 11.64
N ASN A 460 -19.76 8.58 10.50
CA ASN A 460 -19.47 9.17 9.19
C ASN A 460 -20.60 10.12 8.76
N PHE A 461 -20.42 11.41 9.02
CA PHE A 461 -21.40 12.46 8.65
C PHE A 461 -21.67 12.57 7.15
N ILE A 462 -20.74 12.16 6.30
CA ILE A 462 -20.89 12.24 4.84
C ILE A 462 -21.80 11.11 4.35
N LYS A 463 -21.54 9.89 4.82
CA LYS A 463 -22.35 8.70 4.47
C LYS A 463 -23.59 8.52 5.35
N SER A 464 -23.75 9.34 6.39
CA SER A 464 -24.83 9.24 7.39
C SER A 464 -24.97 7.84 7.97
N LYS A 465 -23.84 7.18 8.26
CA LYS A 465 -23.79 5.84 8.85
C LYS A 465 -22.70 5.74 9.90
N TRP A 466 -22.89 4.82 10.84
CA TRP A 466 -21.84 4.45 11.78
C TRP A 466 -20.67 3.82 11.01
N ASN A 467 -19.45 4.07 11.47
CA ASN A 467 -18.24 3.64 10.80
C ASN A 467 -17.24 3.12 11.84
N ASP A 468 -16.99 1.81 11.80
CA ASP A 468 -16.24 1.11 12.86
C ASP A 468 -14.73 1.35 12.80
N ARG A 469 -14.23 1.91 11.68
CA ARG A 469 -12.83 2.31 11.53
C ARG A 469 -12.64 3.48 10.58
N TRP A 470 -11.57 4.22 10.77
CA TRP A 470 -11.05 5.18 9.78
C TRP A 470 -9.71 4.68 9.22
N THR A 471 -9.54 4.82 7.90
CA THR A 471 -8.33 4.41 7.17
C THR A 471 -7.77 5.63 6.43
N PRO A 472 -6.99 6.50 7.10
CA PRO A 472 -6.24 7.55 6.41
C PRO A 472 -5.13 6.95 5.54
N ASP A 473 -4.68 7.68 4.51
CA ASP A 473 -3.61 7.18 3.64
C ASP A 473 -2.28 7.08 4.39
N PHE A 474 -1.96 8.06 5.27
CA PHE A 474 -0.78 8.02 6.13
C PHE A 474 -1.05 8.51 7.56
N VAL A 475 -0.40 7.88 8.53
CA VAL A 475 -0.24 8.40 9.89
C VAL A 475 1.24 8.49 10.22
N LEU A 476 1.70 9.68 10.53
CA LEU A 476 3.05 9.92 11.02
C LEU A 476 2.99 10.09 12.54
N LYS A 477 3.47 9.08 13.26
CA LYS A 477 3.66 9.10 14.71
C LYS A 477 5.07 9.60 15.01
N ILE A 478 5.20 10.53 15.93
CA ILE A 478 6.46 11.02 16.46
C ILE A 478 6.45 10.73 17.96
N SER A 479 7.30 9.79 18.39
CA SER A 479 7.46 9.40 19.79
C SER A 479 8.40 10.40 20.46
N GLY A 480 7.84 11.32 21.24
CA GLY A 480 8.59 12.29 22.06
C GLY A 480 9.02 11.71 23.41
N ASN A 481 9.66 12.53 24.25
CA ASN A 481 10.07 12.10 25.59
C ASN A 481 8.88 11.94 26.54
N TYR A 482 7.86 12.79 26.39
CA TYR A 482 6.71 12.84 27.30
C TYR A 482 5.44 12.21 26.73
N LYS A 483 5.25 12.29 25.41
CA LYS A 483 4.07 11.76 24.73
C LYS A 483 4.31 11.55 23.24
N ASP A 484 3.42 10.79 22.64
CA ASP A 484 3.33 10.62 21.20
C ASP A 484 2.55 11.76 20.55
N TYR A 485 2.97 12.16 19.35
CA TYR A 485 2.32 13.16 18.51
C TYR A 485 1.95 12.56 17.16
N TYR A 486 0.80 12.96 16.60
CA TYR A 486 0.33 12.40 15.34
C TYR A 486 0.02 13.46 14.29
N TYR A 487 0.52 13.24 13.07
CA TYR A 487 0.01 13.85 11.86
C TYR A 487 -0.78 12.83 11.04
N ILE A 488 -1.98 13.19 10.61
CA ILE A 488 -2.80 12.37 9.72
C ILE A 488 -2.80 13.02 8.34
N LEU A 489 -2.32 12.30 7.33
CA LEU A 489 -2.15 12.82 5.97
C LEU A 489 -2.96 11.95 4.99
N ASP A 490 -3.61 12.61 4.03
CA ASP A 490 -4.45 11.95 3.03
C ASP A 490 -4.02 12.46 1.64
N ALA A 491 -3.52 11.57 0.78
CA ALA A 491 -3.12 11.86 -0.58
C ALA A 491 -4.35 12.05 -1.48
N LYS A 492 -4.33 13.13 -2.25
CA LYS A 492 -5.43 13.51 -3.14
C LYS A 492 -4.85 13.95 -4.47
N TYR A 493 -4.98 13.08 -5.47
CA TYR A 493 -4.67 13.43 -6.85
C TYR A 493 -5.71 14.41 -7.40
N SER A 494 -5.58 15.69 -7.03
CA SER A 494 -6.50 16.75 -7.40
C SER A 494 -5.85 18.12 -7.35
N ASN A 495 -6.50 19.11 -7.96
CA ASN A 495 -6.03 20.48 -7.91
C ASN A 495 -6.32 21.15 -6.55
N PHE A 496 -5.58 22.23 -6.26
CA PHE A 496 -5.71 22.98 -5.01
C PHE A 496 -7.14 23.48 -4.73
N TYR A 497 -7.89 23.86 -5.76
CA TYR A 497 -9.26 24.36 -5.60
C TYR A 497 -10.18 23.29 -4.98
N ASN A 498 -10.12 22.06 -5.49
CA ASN A 498 -10.86 20.93 -4.96
C ASN A 498 -10.36 20.51 -3.57
N VAL A 499 -9.04 20.52 -3.36
CA VAL A 499 -8.44 20.25 -2.04
C VAL A 499 -8.98 21.20 -0.98
N LYS A 500 -8.95 22.51 -1.25
CA LYS A 500 -9.45 23.54 -0.35
C LYS A 500 -10.96 23.45 -0.09
N ARG A 501 -11.77 23.24 -1.14
CA ARG A 501 -13.24 23.33 -1.04
C ARG A 501 -13.92 22.04 -0.61
N ARG A 502 -13.36 20.89 -0.97
CA ARG A 502 -14.01 19.58 -0.80
C ARG A 502 -13.22 18.69 0.15
N TYR A 503 -11.93 18.45 -0.14
CA TYR A 503 -11.17 17.44 0.60
C TYR A 503 -10.84 17.87 2.02
N ILE A 504 -10.26 19.06 2.24
CA ILE A 504 -9.92 19.54 3.59
C ILE A 504 -11.14 19.54 4.52
N PRO A 505 -12.31 20.11 4.16
CA PRO A 505 -13.49 20.01 5.01
C PRO A 505 -13.90 18.56 5.34
N ALA A 506 -13.79 17.65 4.38
CA ALA A 506 -14.06 16.23 4.61
C ALA A 506 -13.05 15.59 5.58
N LEU A 507 -11.75 15.88 5.43
CA LEU A 507 -10.71 15.38 6.33
C LEU A 507 -10.86 15.91 7.75
N VAL A 508 -11.23 17.19 7.90
CA VAL A 508 -11.53 17.79 9.22
C VAL A 508 -12.68 17.04 9.90
N LEU A 509 -13.75 16.74 9.16
CA LEU A 509 -14.88 15.98 9.70
C LEU A 509 -14.48 14.54 10.03
N LYS A 510 -13.75 13.85 9.14
CA LYS A 510 -13.32 12.46 9.36
C LYS A 510 -12.32 12.35 10.51
N TYR A 511 -11.20 13.05 10.45
CA TYR A 511 -10.07 12.82 11.34
C TYR A 511 -9.99 13.84 12.48
N GLY A 512 -10.40 15.09 12.23
CA GLY A 512 -10.33 16.15 13.23
C GLY A 512 -11.42 16.07 14.29
N THR A 513 -12.55 15.46 13.96
CA THR A 513 -13.68 15.33 14.90
C THR A 513 -13.98 13.91 15.34
N GLN A 514 -13.53 12.89 14.60
CA GLN A 514 -13.89 11.49 14.86
C GLN A 514 -12.69 10.59 15.22
N ILE A 515 -11.54 11.16 15.55
CA ILE A 515 -10.38 10.42 16.07
C ILE A 515 -9.97 11.03 17.41
N ALA A 516 -9.80 10.16 18.41
CA ALA A 516 -9.38 10.53 19.76
C ALA A 516 -8.17 9.68 20.19
N SER A 517 -7.49 10.11 21.25
CA SER A 517 -6.39 9.37 21.86
C SER A 517 -6.84 8.71 23.16
N LYS A 518 -6.42 7.47 23.37
CA LYS A 518 -6.77 6.69 24.55
C LYS A 518 -6.37 7.43 25.83
N ASP A 519 -7.26 7.43 26.82
CA ASP A 519 -7.06 8.03 28.15
C ASP A 519 -6.74 9.55 28.15
N LYS A 520 -7.07 10.28 27.08
CA LYS A 520 -6.83 11.72 26.94
C LYS A 520 -8.08 12.51 26.59
N PHE A 521 -8.21 13.70 27.20
CA PHE A 521 -9.31 14.63 26.91
C PHE A 521 -9.17 15.30 25.54
N PHE A 522 -7.93 15.54 25.11
CA PHE A 522 -7.60 16.09 23.80
C PHE A 522 -6.79 15.05 23.04
N SER A 523 -7.12 14.89 21.76
CA SER A 523 -6.39 14.01 20.86
C SER A 523 -4.94 14.46 20.72
N ASP A 524 -4.01 13.50 20.64
CA ASP A 524 -2.59 13.72 20.34
C ASP A 524 -2.36 14.03 18.85
N VAL A 525 -3.43 14.02 18.04
CA VAL A 525 -3.39 14.49 16.66
C VAL A 525 -3.12 16.00 16.65
N ILE A 526 -1.91 16.37 16.22
CA ILE A 526 -1.45 17.76 16.16
C ILE A 526 -1.61 18.38 14.78
N GLY A 527 -1.79 17.56 13.73
CA GLY A 527 -2.06 18.07 12.40
C GLY A 527 -2.80 17.09 11.49
N ILE A 528 -3.64 17.65 10.62
CA ILE A 528 -4.37 16.93 9.59
C ILE A 528 -4.13 17.63 8.26
N GLY A 529 -3.57 16.87 7.31
CA GLY A 529 -3.07 17.36 6.04
C GLY A 529 -3.72 16.68 4.84
N ALA A 530 -4.02 17.45 3.79
CA ALA A 530 -4.21 16.87 2.45
C ALA A 530 -2.93 17.05 1.63
N ILE A 531 -2.41 15.96 1.05
CA ILE A 531 -1.24 15.98 0.17
C ILE A 531 -1.72 15.92 -1.28
N TYR A 532 -1.20 16.75 -2.19
CA TYR A 532 -1.68 16.79 -3.58
C TYR A 532 -0.59 17.25 -4.56
N PRO A 533 -0.68 16.88 -5.85
CA PRO A 533 0.35 17.25 -6.83
C PRO A 533 0.24 18.74 -7.22
N SER A 534 1.39 19.41 -7.37
CA SER A 534 1.45 20.81 -7.83
C SER A 534 2.80 21.12 -8.46
N LYS A 535 2.84 22.12 -9.35
CA LYS A 535 4.10 22.66 -9.89
C LYS A 535 4.78 23.66 -8.95
N GLU A 536 3.99 24.27 -8.07
CA GLU A 536 4.47 25.24 -7.10
C GLU A 536 4.47 24.60 -5.71
N ASP A 537 5.55 24.81 -4.95
CA ASP A 537 5.61 24.43 -3.55
C ASP A 537 4.88 25.45 -2.68
N LYS A 538 3.77 25.03 -2.08
CA LYS A 538 3.00 25.83 -1.13
C LYS A 538 2.33 24.95 -0.09
N ILE A 539 2.67 25.20 1.18
CA ILE A 539 1.83 24.76 2.30
C ILE A 539 0.80 25.83 2.62
N TYR A 540 -0.48 25.43 2.71
CA TYR A 540 -1.56 26.33 3.08
C TYR A 540 -2.18 25.89 4.40
N TYR A 541 -2.20 26.78 5.39
CA TYR A 541 -2.87 26.56 6.66
C TYR A 541 -4.29 27.14 6.64
N PHE A 542 -5.27 26.32 7.01
CA PHE A 542 -6.69 26.68 7.07
C PHE A 542 -7.15 27.09 8.47
N LYS A 543 -6.28 26.92 9.46
CA LYS A 543 -6.49 27.36 10.84
C LYS A 543 -5.48 28.45 11.17
N LYS A 544 -5.96 29.66 11.44
CA LYS A 544 -5.10 30.77 11.88
C LYS A 544 -5.08 30.84 13.40
N ASN A 545 -3.89 30.95 13.98
CA ASN A 545 -3.72 31.41 15.36
C ASN A 545 -3.84 32.95 15.33
N ALA A 546 -5.06 33.45 15.20
CA ALA A 546 -5.31 34.89 15.23
C ALA A 546 -5.41 35.34 16.70
N ILE A 547 -4.71 36.44 17.02
CA ILE A 547 -4.36 36.98 18.34
C ILE A 547 -3.00 36.43 18.77
N ASN A 548 -2.02 37.31 19.03
CA ASN A 548 -0.61 37.12 19.47
C ASN A 548 -0.40 36.08 20.59
N SER A 549 -0.86 34.86 20.38
CA SER A 549 -0.79 33.73 21.28
C SER A 549 0.52 33.04 21.02
N LEU A 550 1.30 32.84 22.07
CA LEU A 550 2.49 32.00 22.05
C LEU A 550 2.14 30.52 21.78
N LYS A 551 0.88 30.13 21.97
CA LYS A 551 0.40 28.74 21.82
C LYS A 551 -0.27 28.49 20.48
N HIS A 552 0.07 27.36 19.86
CA HIS A 552 -0.56 26.88 18.64
C HIS A 552 -1.93 26.25 18.91
N SER A 553 -2.96 26.63 18.13
CA SER A 553 -4.26 25.97 18.19
C SER A 553 -4.20 24.65 17.43
N LEU A 554 -4.14 23.53 18.14
CA LEU A 554 -4.12 22.18 17.57
C LEU A 554 -5.52 21.56 17.43
N PRO A 555 -5.72 20.60 16.51
CA PRO A 555 -4.81 20.24 15.41
C PRO A 555 -4.70 21.37 14.39
N GLN A 556 -3.56 21.44 13.71
CA GLN A 556 -3.35 22.28 12.54
C GLN A 556 -4.04 21.63 11.33
N TYR A 557 -4.77 22.42 10.54
CA TYR A 557 -5.37 21.95 9.29
C TYR A 557 -4.60 22.57 8.13
N PHE A 558 -3.99 21.74 7.29
CA PHE A 558 -3.15 22.23 6.20
C PHE A 558 -3.30 21.42 4.92
N SER A 559 -2.82 21.97 3.82
CA SER A 559 -2.63 21.22 2.58
C SER A 559 -1.18 21.39 2.13
N LEU A 560 -0.57 20.29 1.70
CA LEU A 560 0.83 20.19 1.33
C LEU A 560 0.94 19.77 -0.13
N THR A 561 1.75 20.49 -0.89
CA THR A 561 2.04 20.16 -2.29
C THR A 561 3.18 19.17 -2.39
N ILE A 562 3.04 18.18 -3.27
CA ILE A 562 4.16 17.35 -3.73
C ILE A 562 4.55 17.85 -5.12
N VAL A 563 5.83 18.20 -5.25
CA VAL A 563 6.46 18.63 -6.49
C VAL A 563 7.34 17.49 -7.00
N ASP A 564 7.44 17.38 -8.32
CA ASP A 564 8.16 16.29 -8.97
C ASP A 564 9.69 16.44 -8.95
N GLY A 565 10.38 15.30 -9.01
CA GLY A 565 11.85 15.20 -9.05
C GLY A 565 12.57 15.41 -7.71
N ASP A 566 13.90 15.36 -7.74
CA ASP A 566 14.77 15.49 -6.55
C ASP A 566 14.63 16.85 -5.86
N VAL A 567 14.42 17.90 -6.67
CA VAL A 567 14.15 19.25 -6.17
C VAL A 567 12.88 19.25 -5.31
N GLY A 568 11.84 18.55 -5.76
CA GLY A 568 10.61 18.38 -4.99
C GLY A 568 10.83 17.64 -3.66
N THR A 569 11.70 16.63 -3.64
CA THR A 569 12.06 15.92 -2.41
C THR A 569 12.77 16.81 -1.40
N GLN A 570 13.73 17.63 -1.86
CA GLN A 570 14.45 18.59 -0.99
C GLN A 570 13.50 19.65 -0.42
N ILE A 571 12.55 20.11 -1.22
CA ILE A 571 11.56 21.07 -0.76
C ILE A 571 10.60 20.42 0.25
N LEU A 572 10.16 19.19 0.00
CA LEU A 572 9.32 18.45 0.94
C LEU A 572 10.03 18.24 2.28
N LYS A 573 11.34 17.97 2.27
CA LYS A 573 12.18 17.95 3.47
C LYS A 573 12.02 19.23 4.28
N GLU A 574 12.15 20.42 3.68
CA GLU A 574 11.96 21.69 4.42
C GLU A 574 10.56 21.82 5.03
N GLN A 575 9.53 21.29 4.38
CA GLN A 575 8.17 21.30 4.92
C GLN A 575 8.00 20.31 6.08
N ILE A 576 8.58 19.11 5.97
CA ILE A 576 8.59 18.12 7.06
C ILE A 576 9.38 18.64 8.26
N GLU A 577 10.53 19.29 8.06
CA GLU A 577 11.27 19.95 9.15
C GLU A 577 10.42 20.99 9.88
N LYS A 578 9.57 21.75 9.19
CA LYS A 578 8.63 22.68 9.83
C LYS A 578 7.58 21.96 10.68
N LEU A 579 7.14 20.76 10.28
CA LEU A 579 6.23 19.94 11.08
C LEU A 579 6.93 19.42 12.34
N PHE A 580 8.19 18.98 12.24
CA PHE A 580 8.98 18.53 13.40
C PHE A 580 9.25 19.66 14.40
N LYS A 581 9.51 20.89 13.93
CA LYS A 581 9.66 22.06 14.81
C LYS A 581 8.44 22.32 15.69
N VAL A 582 7.23 21.94 15.25
CA VAL A 582 6.03 22.06 16.10
C VAL A 582 6.10 21.09 17.28
N VAL A 583 6.69 19.90 17.10
CA VAL A 583 6.91 18.93 18.18
C VAL A 583 7.94 19.46 19.17
N ASP A 584 9.06 19.99 18.69
CA ASP A 584 10.09 20.58 19.56
C ASP A 584 9.50 21.67 20.47
N ILE A 585 8.69 22.57 19.92
CA ILE A 585 8.00 23.62 20.70
C ILE A 585 7.06 23.00 21.76
N LEU A 586 6.36 21.92 21.43
CA LEU A 586 5.42 21.26 22.35
C LEU A 586 6.15 20.49 23.47
N GLU A 587 7.30 19.89 23.17
CA GLU A 587 8.16 19.24 24.16
C GLU A 587 8.79 20.27 25.10
N GLU A 588 9.34 21.38 24.59
CA GLU A 588 9.85 22.50 25.41
C GLU A 588 8.78 23.06 26.37
N GLU A 589 7.53 23.20 25.91
CA GLU A 589 6.42 23.59 26.79
C GLU A 589 6.17 22.56 27.90
N CYS A 590 6.31 21.26 27.63
CA CYS A 590 6.15 20.20 28.63
C CYS A 590 7.28 20.21 29.65
N GLU A 591 8.54 20.39 29.22
CA GLU A 591 9.70 20.49 30.11
C GLU A 591 9.58 21.66 31.08
N ASN A 592 9.15 22.83 30.59
CA ASN A 592 8.94 24.03 31.41
C ASN A 592 7.81 23.86 32.45
N ILE A 593 6.78 23.08 32.12
CA ILE A 593 5.70 22.77 33.07
C ILE A 593 6.20 21.82 34.16
N ASP A 594 7.03 20.82 33.83
CA ASP A 594 7.53 19.88 34.83
C ASP A 594 8.70 20.44 35.66
N SER A 595 9.52 21.34 35.11
CA SER A 595 10.52 22.10 35.87
C SER A 595 9.86 23.03 36.89
N SER A 596 8.81 23.78 36.48
CA SER A 596 8.04 24.63 37.40
C SER A 596 7.28 23.85 38.47
N LYS A 597 6.76 22.65 38.15
CA LYS A 597 6.19 21.75 39.18
C LYS A 597 7.24 21.20 40.15
N LYS A 598 8.46 20.91 39.67
CA LYS A 598 9.59 20.50 40.53
C LYS A 598 10.07 21.65 41.44
N GLU A 599 10.09 22.88 40.95
CA GLU A 599 10.40 24.05 41.78
C GLU A 599 9.29 24.34 42.81
N MET A 600 8.01 24.16 42.43
CA MET A 600 6.89 24.29 43.37
C MET A 600 6.88 23.21 44.45
N SER A 601 7.34 21.98 44.15
CA SER A 601 7.45 20.92 45.16
C SER A 601 8.65 21.12 46.09
N LEU A 602 9.73 21.75 45.64
CA LEU A 602 10.87 22.15 46.47
C LEU A 602 10.53 23.34 47.40
N ASN A 603 9.76 24.33 46.93
CA ASN A 603 9.37 25.48 47.74
C ASN A 603 8.30 25.17 48.81
N ASN A 604 7.59 24.03 48.69
CA ASN A 604 6.62 23.59 49.70
C ASN A 604 7.25 22.81 50.86
N PHE A 605 8.58 22.58 50.86
CA PHE A 605 9.27 21.87 51.93
C PHE A 605 9.86 22.79 53.03
N GLU A 606 9.73 24.11 52.92
CA GLU A 606 10.32 25.06 53.90
C GLU A 606 9.32 25.76 54.84
N ILE A 607 8.02 25.41 54.86
CA ILE A 607 7.07 26.00 55.81
C ILE A 607 6.16 24.95 56.43
N GLU A 608 6.69 24.11 57.32
CA GLU A 608 5.89 23.48 58.38
C GLU A 608 6.78 23.23 59.61
N HIS A 609 6.82 24.19 60.54
CA HIS A 609 6.95 23.93 61.97
C HIS A 609 6.71 25.24 62.74
N GLU A 610 5.49 25.46 63.23
CA GLU A 610 5.22 25.76 64.64
C GLU A 610 3.72 25.92 64.90
N LYS A 611 3.35 25.59 66.13
CA LYS A 611 2.05 25.15 66.61
C LYS A 611 1.33 26.25 67.42
N ILE A 612 0.04 26.00 67.67
CA ILE A 612 -0.76 26.32 68.89
C ILE A 612 -1.60 27.64 68.91
N GLU A 613 -2.92 27.38 68.86
CA GLU A 613 -4.02 27.87 69.72
C GLU A 613 -4.73 29.23 69.57
N ASN A 614 -6.08 29.08 69.61
CA ASN A 614 -7.14 29.91 70.22
C ASN A 614 -7.67 31.16 69.49
N GLU A 615 -8.93 31.06 69.08
CA GLU A 615 -9.93 32.14 69.00
C GLU A 615 -10.09 32.86 70.36
N PRO A 616 -10.64 34.12 70.46
CA PRO A 616 -11.76 34.62 69.67
C PRO A 616 -11.80 36.13 69.30
N LYS A 617 -12.81 36.41 68.47
CA LYS A 617 -13.42 37.67 67.98
C LYS A 617 -13.23 38.95 68.82
N THR A 618 -13.02 40.08 68.12
CA THR A 618 -13.55 41.40 68.52
C THR A 618 -13.71 42.32 67.29
N GLU A 619 -14.92 42.87 67.12
CA GLU A 619 -15.26 43.95 66.20
C GLU A 619 -14.79 45.29 66.77
N VAL A 620 -14.16 46.18 65.98
CA VAL A 620 -14.31 47.65 66.07
C VAL A 620 -14.08 48.29 64.69
N GLU A 621 -15.06 49.12 64.31
CA GLU A 621 -15.09 50.01 63.15
C GLU A 621 -14.12 51.21 63.26
N LYS A 622 -13.54 51.66 62.12
CA LYS A 622 -13.84 52.96 61.46
C LYS A 622 -12.73 53.42 60.48
N LYS A 623 -13.17 53.70 59.25
CA LYS A 623 -12.92 54.89 58.38
C LYS A 623 -11.45 55.26 58.04
N GLU A 624 -11.05 55.64 56.83
CA GLU A 624 -11.75 56.15 55.65
C GLU A 624 -10.74 56.25 54.47
N LYS A 625 -11.29 56.29 53.24
CA LYS A 625 -10.78 56.87 51.97
C LYS A 625 -10.01 56.02 50.93
N ASN A 626 -10.75 55.78 49.83
CA ASN A 626 -10.45 56.08 48.41
C ASN A 626 -9.16 55.48 47.81
N ASP A 627 -9.11 54.83 46.64
CA ASP A 627 -9.96 54.86 45.45
C ASP A 627 -9.74 53.60 44.59
N SER A 628 -10.67 53.39 43.65
CA SER A 628 -10.60 52.54 42.45
C SER A 628 -10.90 51.03 42.60
N LEU A 629 -12.07 50.67 42.06
CA LEU A 629 -12.61 49.33 41.94
C LEU A 629 -11.76 48.44 41.01
N ASN A 630 -11.23 47.35 41.55
CA ASN A 630 -11.01 46.12 40.80
C ASN A 630 -11.25 44.94 41.75
N ILE A 631 -12.51 44.48 41.82
CA ILE A 631 -12.87 43.29 42.60
C ILE A 631 -12.77 42.06 41.71
N ASN A 632 -11.83 41.19 42.09
CA ASN A 632 -11.67 39.82 41.64
C ASN A 632 -12.97 39.01 41.75
N VAL A 633 -13.38 38.35 40.67
CA VAL A 633 -14.45 37.35 40.67
C VAL A 633 -13.82 35.95 40.67
N SER A 634 -13.80 35.33 41.84
CA SER A 634 -13.60 33.89 42.01
C SER A 634 -14.93 33.16 41.80
N GLY A 635 -15.10 32.47 40.68
CA GLY A 635 -16.32 31.71 40.39
C GLY A 635 -16.33 31.10 38.99
N LYS A 636 -15.52 30.07 38.76
CA LYS A 636 -15.67 29.15 37.62
C LYS A 636 -17.09 28.54 37.70
N ASN A 637 -17.86 28.62 36.61
CA ASN A 637 -19.16 27.97 36.32
C ASN A 637 -20.44 28.83 36.25
N CYS A 638 -20.42 30.02 35.64
CA CYS A 638 -21.65 30.59 35.06
C CYS A 638 -21.37 31.40 33.78
N PHE A 639 -21.29 30.71 32.64
CA PHE A 639 -21.07 31.31 31.31
C PHE A 639 -22.21 32.25 30.85
N TYR A 640 -23.36 32.23 31.52
CA TYR A 640 -24.61 32.84 31.01
C TYR A 640 -25.01 34.18 31.63
N TYR A 641 -24.24 34.71 32.60
CA TYR A 641 -24.53 36.03 33.17
C TYR A 641 -24.25 37.18 32.18
N ALA A 642 -23.32 36.99 31.23
CA ALA A 642 -22.93 38.03 30.27
C ALA A 642 -23.95 38.30 29.15
N LYS A 643 -25.06 37.54 29.05
CA LYS A 643 -26.00 37.62 27.91
C LYS A 643 -27.50 37.68 28.23
N ASN A 644 -27.92 37.83 29.49
CA ASN A 644 -29.34 37.98 29.87
C ASN A 644 -30.30 36.92 29.27
N ILE A 645 -29.89 35.65 29.23
CA ILE A 645 -30.74 34.54 28.76
C ILE A 645 -30.82 33.46 29.85
N CYS A 646 -32.02 33.13 30.32
CA CYS A 646 -32.25 32.13 31.36
C CYS A 646 -32.69 30.78 30.76
N LEU A 647 -32.06 29.68 31.19
CA LEU A 647 -32.47 28.30 30.87
C LEU A 647 -32.86 27.57 32.16
N CYS A 648 -33.96 26.82 32.11
CA CYS A 648 -34.53 26.07 33.24
C CYS A 648 -33.55 25.03 33.80
N GLN A 649 -33.22 25.10 35.09
CA GLN A 649 -32.31 24.16 35.78
C GLN A 649 -33.05 23.29 36.81
N LYS A 650 -32.51 22.09 37.07
CA LYS A 650 -33.06 21.13 38.06
C LYS A 650 -32.73 21.50 39.52
N LYS A 651 -31.70 22.33 39.75
CA LYS A 651 -31.25 22.75 41.08
C LYS A 651 -31.30 24.30 41.18
N PRO A 652 -31.65 24.88 42.35
CA PRO A 652 -31.65 26.33 42.55
C PRO A 652 -30.23 26.89 42.46
N CYS A 653 -30.06 27.97 41.69
CA CYS A 653 -28.80 28.70 41.62
C CYS A 653 -28.83 29.93 42.54
N THR A 654 -27.72 30.17 43.23
CA THR A 654 -27.51 31.31 44.13
C THR A 654 -26.51 32.27 43.50
N VAL A 655 -26.79 33.57 43.57
CA VAL A 655 -25.87 34.63 43.15
C VAL A 655 -25.57 35.44 44.40
N ILE A 656 -24.28 35.47 44.80
CA ILE A 656 -23.78 36.26 45.95
C ILE A 656 -24.65 36.03 47.20
N ASN A 657 -24.70 34.78 47.66
CA ASN A 657 -25.41 34.35 48.87
C ASN A 657 -26.91 34.73 48.93
N ALA A 658 -27.52 35.07 47.79
CA ALA A 658 -28.96 35.28 47.64
C ALA A 658 -29.53 34.37 46.52
N PRO A 659 -30.82 33.97 46.61
CA PRO A 659 -31.46 33.18 45.56
C PRO A 659 -31.56 33.98 44.25
N CYS A 660 -31.25 33.36 43.12
CA CYS A 660 -31.37 33.99 41.81
C CYS A 660 -32.82 34.37 41.51
N LYS A 661 -33.07 35.66 41.27
CA LYS A 661 -34.40 36.21 40.97
C LYS A 661 -35.02 35.69 39.65
N HIS A 662 -34.23 35.02 38.82
CA HIS A 662 -34.65 34.47 37.53
C HIS A 662 -34.72 32.93 37.51
N TYR A 663 -34.56 32.27 38.67
CA TYR A 663 -34.69 30.82 38.76
C TYR A 663 -36.15 30.39 38.65
N ILE A 664 -36.45 29.57 37.64
CA ILE A 664 -37.76 28.92 37.46
C ILE A 664 -37.57 27.40 37.60
N PRO A 665 -38.22 26.73 38.57
CA PRO A 665 -38.09 25.29 38.78
C PRO A 665 -38.64 24.51 37.59
N LYS A 666 -37.92 23.48 37.13
CA LYS A 666 -38.39 22.61 36.02
C LYS A 666 -39.74 21.90 36.28
N LYS A 667 -40.25 21.94 37.53
CA LYS A 667 -41.54 21.35 37.94
C LYS A 667 -42.74 22.30 37.85
N SER A 668 -42.55 23.60 37.63
CA SER A 668 -43.67 24.54 37.41
C SER A 668 -44.17 24.42 35.96
N ARG A 669 -44.87 23.32 35.66
CA ARG A 669 -45.53 23.08 34.38
C ARG A 669 -46.96 23.62 34.44
N GLU A 670 -47.16 24.87 34.02
CA GLU A 670 -48.42 25.29 33.39
C GLU A 670 -48.07 26.20 32.21
N LEU A 671 -48.68 25.90 31.06
CA LEU A 671 -48.69 26.66 29.79
C LEU A 671 -47.50 26.46 28.82
N LEU A 672 -47.69 25.52 27.88
CA LEU A 672 -47.84 25.76 26.43
C LEU A 672 -47.84 24.41 25.70
N LYS A 673 -49.04 23.83 25.53
CA LYS A 673 -49.31 22.79 24.53
C LYS A 673 -49.80 23.52 23.29
N GLU A 674 -48.93 23.78 22.32
CA GLU A 674 -49.33 24.12 20.95
C GLU A 674 -48.13 23.88 20.01
N ASP A 675 -48.30 22.95 19.05
CA ASP A 675 -47.27 22.39 18.17
C ASP A 675 -46.75 23.36 17.07
N SER A 676 -47.09 24.65 17.14
CA SER A 676 -46.83 25.62 16.07
C SER A 676 -45.46 26.33 16.16
N CYS A 677 -44.72 26.21 17.27
CA CYS A 677 -43.45 26.95 17.46
C CYS A 677 -42.16 26.14 17.20
N ARG A 678 -42.23 24.85 16.86
CA ARG A 678 -41.02 24.08 16.50
C ARG A 678 -40.48 24.44 15.10
N ASN A 679 -41.34 24.83 14.16
CA ASN A 679 -40.94 25.07 12.78
C ASN A 679 -40.31 26.46 12.54
N LEU A 680 -40.54 27.45 13.42
CA LEU A 680 -39.97 28.79 13.28
C LEU A 680 -38.46 28.83 13.63
N ILE A 681 -38.04 28.03 14.63
CA ILE A 681 -36.63 27.95 15.05
C ILE A 681 -35.77 27.21 14.01
N GLN A 682 -36.39 26.32 13.22
CA GLN A 682 -35.69 25.55 12.19
C GLN A 682 -35.43 26.37 10.91
N TYR A 683 -36.28 27.34 10.58
CA TYR A 683 -36.15 28.17 9.37
C TYR A 683 -35.17 29.35 9.52
N VAL A 684 -35.06 29.95 10.71
CA VAL A 684 -34.11 31.06 10.96
C VAL A 684 -32.64 30.60 10.94
N LYS A 685 -32.36 29.30 11.09
CA LYS A 685 -31.00 28.73 11.03
C LYS A 685 -30.43 28.58 9.61
N ARG A 686 -31.23 28.73 8.55
CA ARG A 686 -30.79 28.55 7.16
C ARG A 686 -31.03 29.85 6.38
N ASN A 687 -30.03 30.74 6.35
CA ASN A 687 -30.01 31.97 5.55
C ASN A 687 -30.40 31.73 4.08
N LYS A 688 -31.69 31.82 3.75
CA LYS A 688 -32.21 31.99 2.38
C LYS A 688 -33.16 33.19 2.40
N PRO A 689 -32.83 34.32 1.76
CA PRO A 689 -33.68 35.52 1.81
C PRO A 689 -34.82 35.53 0.80
N ASN A 690 -34.99 34.52 -0.05
CA ASN A 690 -36.02 34.53 -1.09
C ASN A 690 -36.93 33.31 -0.99
N GLY A 691 -37.96 33.42 -0.16
CA GLY A 691 -39.06 32.47 -0.13
C GLY A 691 -40.21 33.07 0.66
N ARG A 692 -41.27 33.48 -0.04
CA ARG A 692 -42.56 33.88 0.53
C ARG A 692 -43.00 32.82 1.54
N VAL A 693 -43.23 33.24 2.79
CA VAL A 693 -43.86 32.38 3.79
C VAL A 693 -45.37 32.59 3.65
N GLU A 694 -46.05 31.65 3.00
CA GLU A 694 -47.50 31.55 3.07
C GLU A 694 -47.89 30.81 4.36
N CYS A 695 -48.76 31.43 5.16
CA CYS A 695 -49.39 30.79 6.31
C CYS A 695 -50.54 29.91 5.81
N SER A 696 -50.49 28.60 6.07
CA SER A 696 -51.46 27.62 5.59
C SER A 696 -52.78 27.59 6.40
N ILE A 697 -53.14 28.66 7.10
CA ILE A 697 -54.41 28.78 7.83
C ILE A 697 -55.04 30.15 7.55
N SER A 698 -55.38 30.41 6.29
CA SER A 698 -56.42 31.34 5.82
C SER A 698 -56.12 31.69 4.37
N GLY A 699 -56.69 30.97 3.41
CA GLY A 699 -56.63 31.41 2.02
C GLY A 699 -57.44 32.69 1.86
N LEU A 700 -56.76 33.86 1.88
CA LEU A 700 -57.11 35.17 1.30
C LEU A 700 -56.00 36.20 1.66
N PRO A 701 -55.71 37.22 0.81
CA PRO A 701 -54.53 38.08 0.96
C PRO A 701 -54.81 39.29 1.87
N GLY A 702 -54.01 39.47 2.92
CA GLY A 702 -54.10 40.64 3.80
C GLY A 702 -53.02 40.62 4.89
N CYS A 703 -51.87 41.25 4.61
CA CYS A 703 -50.79 41.41 5.56
C CYS A 703 -51.25 42.22 6.78
N ILE A 704 -51.09 41.69 8.00
CA ILE A 704 -51.01 42.54 9.19
C ILE A 704 -49.62 43.19 9.15
N GLY A 705 -49.57 44.48 8.82
CA GLY A 705 -48.36 45.26 8.63
C GLY A 705 -47.44 45.29 9.86
N ALA A 706 -46.19 45.69 9.64
CA ALA A 706 -45.09 45.71 10.62
C ALA A 706 -45.43 46.42 11.95
N GLU A 707 -46.46 47.27 11.96
CA GLU A 707 -46.86 48.08 13.11
C GLU A 707 -47.60 47.30 14.21
N GLN A 708 -48.15 46.11 13.93
CA GLN A 708 -48.87 45.32 14.93
C GLN A 708 -48.12 44.04 15.38
N CYS A 709 -46.90 43.82 14.90
CA CYS A 709 -46.05 42.73 15.38
C CYS A 709 -45.41 43.09 16.72
N LYS A 710 -45.90 42.48 17.82
CA LYS A 710 -45.38 42.67 19.20
C LYS A 710 -43.87 42.38 19.36
N PHE A 711 -43.25 41.67 18.41
CA PHE A 711 -41.80 41.43 18.39
C PHE A 711 -40.98 42.58 17.78
N TYR A 712 -41.56 43.36 16.85
CA TYR A 712 -40.87 44.49 16.23
C TYR A 712 -40.76 45.69 17.20
N LEU A 713 -41.79 45.90 18.03
CA LEU A 713 -41.83 46.95 19.05
C LEU A 713 -40.82 46.80 20.20
N LYS A 714 -40.23 45.61 20.40
CA LYS A 714 -39.20 45.38 21.45
C LYS A 714 -37.76 45.66 20.99
N LYS A 715 -37.52 45.90 19.70
CA LYS A 715 -36.18 46.18 19.17
C LYS A 715 -35.86 47.68 19.05
N ASN A 716 -36.86 48.56 19.08
CA ASN A 716 -36.68 50.01 18.83
C ASN A 716 -37.05 50.89 20.04
N VAL A 717 -36.69 50.49 21.25
CA VAL A 717 -36.76 51.38 22.41
C VAL A 717 -35.34 51.59 22.96
N HIS A 718 -34.82 52.77 22.65
CA HIS A 718 -33.53 53.39 22.99
C HIS A 718 -32.39 53.30 21.94
N LYS A 719 -32.40 54.34 21.08
CA LYS A 719 -31.37 54.99 20.24
C LYS A 719 -30.29 54.14 19.58
#